data_AF-A0A1V4PXE5-F1
#
_entry.id   AF-A0A1V4PXE5-F1
#
_cell.length_a   1.000
_cell.length_b   1.000
_cell.length_c   1.000
_cell.angle_alpha   90.00
_cell.angle_beta   90.00
_cell.angle_gamma   90.00
#
_symmetry.space_group_name_H-M   'P 1'
#
loop_
_entity.id
_entity.type
_entity.pdbx_description
1 polymer ?
#
loop_
_entity_poly.entity_id
_entity_poly.type
_entity_poly.pdbx_seq_one_letter_code
_entity_poly.pdbx_strand_id
1 'polypeptide(L)'
;MAELLPIRVAPCAGEAIDSWIEAMASRFEMTLGQMTRVFGLSSTFRPQWLFCLTRDQRQKISAATGIREPTITAMTLQHYDGTAVEIDYRRAVLKPSFPFSHRVGSRYCPHCLGDSGGRWQLCWRLGWSFACVEHNCLLADSCPRCLLPPRISARYSWKPLLGRCNGLKDGKQCSANLVRAPVMALPSSDAALEAQRVIYRLIESDRANFGVYGDRSCSARTVLHDIKALTTEIVMRANRDGWKQIAARDRAADTIPLEQFPSQPTIYQNNKVCLAPPTTAVESATAFTAALSVLQAPSLEDASEIAARLLIPPPTSRRVSSVSGFSATNSPVASAAVIKASTETFSAIGQLRHQTVLALPGVPAGGYSQLTALARRTSSSMWPGWFVRLAPPDLRSPALAPAMACMTLLVNSRMPIREAVDALGGLITSADVSSQAGKLSRRRHWTATCMALTRLNAYLSENEIPVDYARRRTLDYSSLLPVETWNQICSETDSFAGTGVRAEVARLYLFEKVSTLSPNLAPFAREAIQPAVCGPVRNFPAAITPRLAARLNEVATKFLDQQGIYEPVTWHPPLTLLDELDLAGSDPGNLDPDHLTEARLKDRTGRIEPIARRLGVTGDIVRYLLERDVPEAGGTGAGLAAASGYRVEKMCASYGSGVTVSNDASERQSLSASRPEQFNEWLYIEYAINRRTAADIAVEAGLTRMAVRDWIDKCRPGWPERPESEVGGLSELAAGQSLARLADTATHRRWLLHFAQAVEYSSIGEAAAALGLHRTAMQRQIRFVKNNMADPLLEPGRRGMPMRWTRFAAAFAELVISTVSPASTVSDWQLDRLRRELPVADFLKLYDDEHRSLDAIARLHGVNRKPLRRLADEYAIVIRDDWHPANK
;
A
#
# COMPACT_ATOMS: atom_id res chain seq x y z
N MET A 1 -37.44 46.76 43.30
CA MET A 1 -36.12 47.25 42.86
C MET A 1 -35.08 46.36 43.52
N ALA A 2 -34.23 45.69 42.75
CA ALA A 2 -33.13 44.93 43.35
C ALA A 2 -32.14 45.93 43.94
N GLU A 3 -31.93 45.86 45.25
CA GLU A 3 -31.02 46.75 45.96
C GLU A 3 -29.59 46.37 45.61
N LEU A 4 -28.84 47.30 45.03
CA LEU A 4 -27.46 47.07 44.66
C LEU A 4 -26.60 46.87 45.92
N LEU A 5 -25.56 46.03 45.85
CA LEU A 5 -24.64 45.82 46.97
C LEU A 5 -23.98 47.13 47.44
N PRO A 6 -23.69 47.32 48.74
CA PRO A 6 -23.18 48.59 49.25
C PRO A 6 -21.73 48.89 48.84
N ILE A 7 -20.93 47.87 48.54
CA ILE A 7 -19.53 48.02 48.08
C ILE A 7 -19.42 47.55 46.63
N ARG A 8 -18.80 48.39 45.79
CA ARG A 8 -18.51 48.10 44.37
C ARG A 8 -17.07 47.65 44.21
N VAL A 9 -16.86 46.56 43.48
CA VAL A 9 -15.54 46.09 43.02
C VAL A 9 -15.62 45.97 41.52
N ALA A 10 -14.89 46.81 40.79
CA ALA A 10 -14.85 46.73 39.33
C ALA A 10 -14.08 45.47 38.88
N PRO A 11 -14.57 44.76 37.84
CA PRO A 11 -13.76 43.75 37.15
C PRO A 11 -12.52 44.36 36.52
N CYS A 12 -11.39 43.64 36.55
CA CYS A 12 -10.22 44.00 35.76
C CYS A 12 -10.42 43.56 34.29
N ALA A 13 -9.68 44.18 33.36
CA ALA A 13 -9.66 43.74 31.96
C ALA A 13 -9.20 42.26 31.88
N GLY A 14 -9.93 41.46 31.10
CA GLY A 14 -9.64 40.03 30.90
C GLY A 14 -9.89 39.14 32.13
N GLU A 15 -10.41 39.67 33.24
CA GLU A 15 -10.49 38.94 34.49
C GLU A 15 -11.46 37.75 34.45
N ALA A 16 -11.08 36.63 35.06
CA ALA A 16 -11.95 35.48 35.25
C ALA A 16 -13.06 35.75 36.29
N ILE A 17 -14.28 35.27 36.05
CA ILE A 17 -15.44 35.53 36.90
C ILE A 17 -15.23 35.08 38.35
N ASP A 18 -14.57 33.95 38.55
CA ASP A 18 -14.27 33.44 39.88
C ASP A 18 -13.15 34.22 40.58
N SER A 19 -12.23 34.85 39.85
CA SER A 19 -11.31 35.84 40.42
C SER A 19 -12.05 37.09 40.88
N TRP A 20 -12.98 37.58 40.06
CA TRP A 20 -13.78 38.75 40.40
C TRP A 20 -14.60 38.51 41.67
N ILE A 21 -15.32 37.38 41.73
CA ILE A 21 -16.09 36.96 42.90
C ILE A 21 -15.19 36.77 44.13
N GLU A 22 -13.96 36.24 43.98
CA GLU A 22 -13.02 36.10 45.08
C GLU A 22 -12.62 37.46 45.69
N ALA A 23 -12.38 38.50 44.90
CA ALA A 23 -12.10 39.81 45.50
C ALA A 23 -13.34 40.50 46.05
N MET A 24 -14.52 40.27 45.48
CA MET A 24 -15.76 40.70 46.14
C MET A 24 -15.87 40.03 47.52
N ALA A 25 -15.72 38.71 47.59
CA ALA A 25 -15.76 37.99 48.87
C ALA A 25 -14.69 38.51 49.85
N SER A 26 -13.47 38.73 49.38
CA SER A 26 -12.38 39.31 50.19
C SER A 26 -12.74 40.72 50.70
N ARG A 27 -13.31 41.58 49.86
CA ARG A 27 -13.68 42.96 50.20
C ARG A 27 -14.84 43.05 51.19
N PHE A 28 -15.79 42.12 51.10
CA PHE A 28 -16.93 42.00 52.03
C PHE A 28 -16.61 41.12 53.26
N GLU A 29 -15.37 40.63 53.38
CA GLU A 29 -14.94 39.67 54.40
C GLU A 29 -15.81 38.40 54.49
N MET A 30 -16.36 37.97 53.37
CA MET A 30 -17.20 36.78 53.24
C MET A 30 -16.40 35.57 52.75
N THR A 31 -16.92 34.37 53.01
CA THR A 31 -16.44 33.17 52.32
C THR A 31 -16.86 33.19 50.86
N LEU A 32 -16.12 32.51 49.99
CA LEU A 32 -16.48 32.40 48.57
C LEU A 32 -17.91 31.84 48.39
N GLY A 33 -18.30 30.86 49.20
CA GLY A 33 -19.63 30.24 49.16
C GLY A 33 -20.76 31.15 49.63
N GLN A 34 -20.48 32.09 50.55
CA GLN A 34 -21.44 33.13 50.91
C GLN A 34 -21.64 34.09 49.75
N MET A 35 -20.56 34.54 49.12
CA MET A 35 -20.63 35.47 47.98
C MET A 35 -21.29 34.83 46.74
N THR A 36 -21.00 33.57 46.41
CA THR A 36 -21.69 32.88 45.30
C THR A 36 -23.20 32.73 45.55
N ARG A 37 -23.62 32.53 46.81
CA ARG A 37 -25.04 32.48 47.18
C ARG A 37 -25.76 33.82 46.94
N VAL A 38 -25.10 34.94 47.22
CA VAL A 38 -25.63 36.29 46.91
C VAL A 38 -25.95 36.42 45.42
N PHE A 39 -25.14 35.81 44.55
CA PHE A 39 -25.32 35.82 43.11
C PHE A 39 -26.21 34.70 42.55
N GLY A 40 -26.78 33.84 43.40
CA GLY A 40 -27.57 32.69 42.96
C GLY A 40 -26.76 31.64 42.20
N LEU A 41 -25.45 31.55 42.48
CA LEU A 41 -24.53 30.60 41.87
C LEU A 41 -24.34 29.35 42.75
N SER A 42 -24.26 28.19 42.11
CA SER A 42 -24.06 26.92 42.80
C SER A 42 -22.62 26.76 43.31
N SER A 43 -22.46 26.30 44.55
CA SER A 43 -21.16 26.00 45.17
C SER A 43 -20.74 24.53 44.95
N THR A 44 -20.58 24.13 43.68
CA THR A 44 -20.18 22.76 43.30
C THR A 44 -18.68 22.67 43.02
N PHE A 45 -18.11 21.47 43.12
CA PHE A 45 -16.68 21.23 42.87
C PHE A 45 -16.25 21.64 41.44
N ARG A 46 -17.14 21.46 40.45
CA ARG A 46 -16.97 21.93 39.06
C ARG A 46 -18.14 22.83 38.69
N PRO A 47 -18.03 24.14 38.95
CA PRO A 47 -19.11 25.07 38.67
C PRO A 47 -19.28 25.33 37.17
N GLN A 48 -20.46 25.04 36.64
CA GLN A 48 -20.82 25.28 35.23
C GLN A 48 -20.76 26.77 34.86
N TRP A 49 -20.97 27.66 35.84
CA TRP A 49 -20.94 29.12 35.65
C TRP A 49 -19.55 29.68 35.32
N LEU A 50 -18.47 28.86 35.43
CA LEU A 50 -17.17 29.20 34.84
C LEU A 50 -17.18 29.12 33.32
N PHE A 51 -18.01 28.25 32.77
CA PHE A 51 -18.11 28.00 31.33
C PHE A 51 -19.15 28.90 30.70
N CYS A 52 -20.37 28.89 31.23
CA CYS A 52 -21.47 29.72 30.77
C CYS A 52 -22.45 30.02 31.91
N LEU A 53 -22.99 31.23 31.93
CA LEU A 53 -24.04 31.62 32.87
C LEU A 53 -25.42 31.43 32.23
N THR A 54 -26.43 31.10 33.04
CA THR A 54 -27.82 31.21 32.60
C THR A 54 -28.23 32.68 32.49
N ARG A 55 -29.30 32.97 31.75
CA ARG A 55 -29.86 34.33 31.66
C ARG A 55 -30.22 34.88 33.04
N ASP A 56 -30.87 34.08 33.87
CA ASP A 56 -31.26 34.45 35.24
C ASP A 56 -30.03 34.75 36.12
N GLN A 57 -28.98 33.94 36.04
CA GLN A 57 -27.73 34.18 36.77
C GLN A 57 -27.06 35.50 36.35
N ARG A 58 -26.97 35.78 35.04
CA ARG A 58 -26.42 37.05 34.54
C ARG A 58 -27.22 38.26 35.04
N GLN A 59 -28.54 38.17 34.97
CA GLN A 59 -29.43 39.24 35.42
C GLN A 59 -29.31 39.50 36.92
N LYS A 60 -29.25 38.44 37.74
CA LYS A 60 -29.04 38.55 39.18
C LYS A 60 -27.70 39.20 39.53
N ILE A 61 -26.61 38.78 38.89
CA ILE A 61 -25.28 39.38 39.10
C ILE A 61 -25.31 40.86 38.66
N SER A 62 -25.88 41.15 37.50
CA SER A 62 -25.98 42.51 36.97
C SER A 62 -26.78 43.42 37.90
N ALA A 63 -27.94 42.96 38.37
CA ALA A 63 -28.81 43.69 39.29
C ALA A 63 -28.16 43.91 40.66
N ALA A 64 -27.38 42.94 41.16
CA ALA A 64 -26.72 43.05 42.47
C ALA A 64 -25.47 43.95 42.43
N THR A 65 -24.78 44.03 41.29
CA THR A 65 -23.45 44.66 41.21
C THR A 65 -23.40 45.93 40.36
N GLY A 66 -24.38 46.15 39.49
CA GLY A 66 -24.39 47.23 38.51
C GLY A 66 -23.50 46.96 37.29
N ILE A 67 -22.84 45.80 37.21
CA ILE A 67 -22.01 45.43 36.07
C ILE A 67 -22.91 44.97 34.91
N ARG A 68 -22.60 45.39 33.68
CA ARG A 68 -23.38 45.03 32.49
C ARG A 68 -23.25 43.53 32.18
N GLU A 69 -24.35 42.91 31.74
CA GLU A 69 -24.38 41.48 31.37
C GLU A 69 -23.30 41.04 30.35
N PRO A 70 -22.96 41.83 29.31
CA PRO A 70 -21.86 41.48 28.40
C PRO A 70 -20.50 41.41 29.10
N THR A 71 -20.22 42.32 30.04
CA THR A 71 -18.96 42.30 30.82
C THR A 71 -18.91 41.06 31.71
N ILE A 72 -20.02 40.70 32.36
CA ILE A 72 -20.12 39.47 33.16
C ILE A 72 -19.89 38.23 32.29
N THR A 73 -20.43 38.23 31.06
CA THR A 73 -20.25 37.12 30.11
C THR A 73 -18.80 37.01 29.64
N ALA A 74 -18.15 38.15 29.37
CA ALA A 74 -16.75 38.25 28.96
C ALA A 74 -15.77 37.70 30.03
N MET A 75 -16.20 37.61 31.28
CA MET A 75 -15.43 37.03 32.38
C MET A 75 -15.59 35.50 32.50
N THR A 76 -16.38 34.85 31.64
CA THR A 76 -16.57 33.39 31.60
C THR A 76 -16.01 32.81 30.31
N LEU A 77 -15.76 31.49 30.24
CA LEU A 77 -15.24 30.87 29.00
C LEU A 77 -16.21 30.99 27.80
N GLN A 78 -17.46 31.39 28.03
CA GLN A 78 -18.40 31.77 26.98
C GLN A 78 -17.85 32.87 26.06
N HIS A 79 -16.95 33.72 26.56
CA HIS A 79 -16.23 34.70 25.75
C HIS A 79 -15.49 34.08 24.55
N TYR A 80 -15.00 32.85 24.70
CA TYR A 80 -14.21 32.14 23.70
C TYR A 80 -15.00 31.06 22.95
N ASP A 81 -16.32 31.04 23.08
CA ASP A 81 -17.17 30.05 22.41
C ASP A 81 -17.08 30.20 20.89
N GLY A 82 -16.68 29.13 20.20
CA GLY A 82 -16.42 29.11 18.77
C GLY A 82 -14.95 29.34 18.39
N THR A 83 -14.18 30.10 19.19
CA THR A 83 -12.82 30.53 18.83
C THR A 83 -11.70 29.84 19.60
N ALA A 84 -11.87 29.53 20.90
CA ALA A 84 -10.91 28.75 21.69
C ALA A 84 -11.54 27.64 22.54
N VAL A 85 -12.86 27.66 22.71
CA VAL A 85 -13.65 26.58 23.32
C VAL A 85 -14.92 26.37 22.49
N GLU A 86 -15.64 25.28 22.77
CA GLU A 86 -17.00 25.10 22.27
C GLU A 86 -17.90 24.63 23.40
N ILE A 87 -19.04 25.30 23.57
CA ILE A 87 -19.98 25.02 24.66
C ILE A 87 -21.18 24.21 24.14
N ASP A 88 -21.46 23.09 24.80
CA ASP A 88 -22.77 22.44 24.71
C ASP A 88 -23.72 23.09 25.73
N TYR A 89 -24.48 24.09 25.27
CA TYR A 89 -25.43 24.82 26.12
C TYR A 89 -26.54 23.94 26.72
N ARG A 90 -26.86 22.78 26.11
CA ARG A 90 -27.88 21.87 26.67
C ARG A 90 -27.37 21.16 27.92
N ARG A 91 -26.09 20.82 27.93
CA ARG A 91 -25.44 20.11 29.05
C ARG A 91 -24.64 21.05 29.97
N ALA A 92 -24.44 22.30 29.55
CA ALA A 92 -23.58 23.29 30.20
C ALA A 92 -22.15 22.75 30.44
N VAL A 93 -21.57 22.12 29.41
CA VAL A 93 -20.21 21.57 29.41
C VAL A 93 -19.45 21.99 28.16
N LEU A 94 -18.12 21.97 28.24
CA LEU A 94 -17.26 22.16 27.07
C LEU A 94 -17.25 20.88 26.21
N LYS A 95 -17.33 21.01 24.89
CA LYS A 95 -17.24 19.88 23.96
C LYS A 95 -15.80 19.35 23.92
N PRO A 96 -15.58 18.06 24.24
CA PRO A 96 -14.24 17.47 24.20
C PRO A 96 -13.60 17.45 22.80
N SER A 97 -14.40 17.58 21.75
CA SER A 97 -13.94 17.64 20.36
C SER A 97 -13.12 18.88 20.05
N PHE A 98 -13.36 20.00 20.75
CA PHE A 98 -12.64 21.24 20.49
C PHE A 98 -11.22 21.18 21.06
N PRO A 99 -10.19 21.51 20.26
CA PRO A 99 -8.79 21.29 20.60
C PRO A 99 -8.37 22.08 21.84
N PHE A 100 -7.73 21.40 22.80
CA PHE A 100 -7.11 22.00 23.99
C PHE A 100 -7.96 23.06 24.74
N SER A 101 -9.29 22.88 24.73
CA SER A 101 -10.26 23.87 25.19
C SER A 101 -9.98 24.46 26.58
N HIS A 102 -9.78 23.60 27.57
CA HIS A 102 -9.52 24.03 28.95
C HIS A 102 -8.53 23.12 29.65
N ARG A 103 -7.79 23.69 30.59
CA ARG A 103 -6.97 22.91 31.53
C ARG A 103 -7.69 22.73 32.86
N VAL A 104 -7.34 21.65 33.54
CA VAL A 104 -7.67 21.48 34.95
C VAL A 104 -6.80 22.47 35.74
N GLY A 105 -7.45 23.38 36.48
CA GLY A 105 -6.76 24.48 37.16
C GLY A 105 -6.54 25.71 36.26
N SER A 106 -5.56 26.53 36.61
CA SER A 106 -5.13 27.69 35.83
C SER A 106 -3.63 27.88 35.96
N ARG A 107 -2.96 28.16 34.84
CA ARG A 107 -1.62 28.76 34.88
C ARG A 107 -1.71 30.21 35.36
N TYR A 108 -0.58 30.84 35.67
CA TYR A 108 -0.55 32.24 36.07
C TYR A 108 0.78 32.92 35.81
N CYS A 109 0.72 34.24 35.63
CA CYS A 109 1.90 35.08 35.73
C CYS A 109 1.97 35.67 37.16
N PRO A 110 3.05 35.45 37.92
CA PRO A 110 3.25 36.04 39.24
C PRO A 110 3.25 37.58 39.20
N HIS A 111 3.79 38.17 38.13
CA HIS A 111 3.87 39.61 37.94
C HIS A 111 2.49 40.23 37.67
N CYS A 112 1.69 39.69 36.72
CA CYS A 112 0.30 40.15 36.54
C CYS A 112 -0.53 39.99 37.84
N LEU A 113 -0.30 38.94 38.63
CA LEU A 113 -0.96 38.80 39.93
C LEU A 113 -0.50 39.90 40.90
N GLY A 114 0.77 40.31 40.87
CA GLY A 114 1.26 41.45 41.65
C GLY A 114 0.60 42.76 41.24
N ASP A 115 0.65 43.07 39.94
CA ASP A 115 0.19 44.33 39.38
C ASP A 115 -1.32 44.55 39.56
N SER A 116 -2.09 43.46 39.47
CA SER A 116 -3.55 43.52 39.60
C SER A 116 -4.06 43.41 41.05
N GLY A 117 -3.19 43.15 42.03
CA GLY A 117 -3.62 42.88 43.40
C GLY A 117 -4.22 41.47 43.59
N GLY A 118 -3.77 40.50 42.79
CA GLY A 118 -4.09 39.08 42.92
C GLY A 118 -5.21 38.58 42.00
N ARG A 119 -5.47 39.29 40.89
CA ARG A 119 -6.59 39.04 39.97
C ARG A 119 -6.15 38.13 38.83
N TRP A 120 -6.92 37.08 38.59
CA TRP A 120 -6.59 36.06 37.60
C TRP A 120 -7.20 36.38 36.25
N GLN A 121 -6.40 36.19 35.20
CA GLN A 121 -6.85 36.35 33.83
C GLN A 121 -7.62 35.13 33.35
N LEU A 122 -8.72 35.35 32.63
CA LEU A 122 -9.57 34.31 32.05
C LEU A 122 -8.81 33.47 31.03
N CYS A 123 -7.98 34.11 30.19
CA CYS A 123 -7.21 33.45 29.15
C CYS A 123 -6.27 32.36 29.73
N TRP A 124 -5.81 32.47 30.97
CA TRP A 124 -4.93 31.47 31.59
C TRP A 124 -5.60 30.10 31.85
N ARG A 125 -6.93 30.03 31.76
CA ARG A 125 -7.71 28.78 31.82
C ARG A 125 -7.69 27.99 30.52
N LEU A 126 -7.39 28.63 29.39
CA LEU A 126 -7.28 27.98 28.08
C LEU A 126 -6.05 27.10 28.02
N GLY A 127 -6.14 25.94 27.35
CA GLY A 127 -4.98 25.08 27.07
C GLY A 127 -3.91 25.72 26.20
N TRP A 128 -4.26 26.83 25.56
CA TRP A 128 -3.48 27.62 24.63
C TRP A 128 -2.55 28.66 25.27
N SER A 129 -2.67 28.88 26.58
CA SER A 129 -1.90 29.91 27.29
C SER A 129 -0.70 29.29 28.00
N PHE A 130 0.52 29.67 27.67
CA PHE A 130 1.77 29.16 28.23
C PHE A 130 2.80 30.25 28.52
N ALA A 131 2.70 31.43 27.90
CA ALA A 131 3.56 32.58 28.20
C ALA A 131 2.74 33.83 28.54
N CYS A 132 3.33 34.70 29.35
CA CYS A 132 2.85 36.06 29.58
C CYS A 132 3.54 36.99 28.58
N VAL A 133 2.76 37.62 27.72
CA VAL A 133 3.26 38.56 26.71
C VAL A 133 3.44 39.98 27.26
N GLU A 134 2.90 40.27 28.46
CA GLU A 134 3.08 41.55 29.16
C GLU A 134 4.41 41.58 29.92
N HIS A 135 4.71 40.50 30.67
CA HIS A 135 5.92 40.39 31.49
C HIS A 135 7.02 39.52 30.88
N ASN A 136 6.84 39.09 29.63
CA ASN A 136 7.80 38.29 28.86
C ASN A 136 8.34 37.10 29.67
N CYS A 137 7.45 36.24 30.16
CA CYS A 137 7.85 35.08 30.97
C CYS A 137 6.97 33.87 30.69
N LEU A 138 7.47 32.65 30.95
CA LEU A 138 6.60 31.47 30.97
C LEU A 138 5.63 31.56 32.15
N LEU A 139 4.39 31.11 31.94
CA LEU A 139 3.40 31.05 33.00
C LEU A 139 3.74 29.91 33.98
N ALA A 140 3.54 30.15 35.26
CA ALA A 140 3.70 29.12 36.27
C ALA A 140 2.55 28.10 36.21
N ASP A 141 2.90 26.81 36.21
CA ASP A 141 1.95 25.69 36.19
C ASP A 141 1.43 25.29 37.57
N SER A 142 2.25 25.48 38.59
CA SER A 142 2.03 24.96 39.93
C SER A 142 2.40 25.96 41.01
N CYS A 143 1.91 25.72 42.23
CA CYS A 143 2.34 26.46 43.40
C CYS A 143 3.73 26.00 43.84
N PRO A 144 4.70 26.91 44.11
CA PRO A 144 6.06 26.52 44.50
C PRO A 144 6.15 25.80 45.86
N ARG A 145 5.08 25.83 46.67
CA ARG A 145 5.05 25.19 48.01
C ARG A 145 4.35 23.83 48.02
N CYS A 146 3.16 23.75 47.41
CA CYS A 146 2.36 22.52 47.41
C CYS A 146 2.47 21.73 46.12
N LEU A 147 3.10 22.28 45.08
CA LEU A 147 3.31 21.67 43.75
C LEU A 147 2.03 21.31 42.99
N LEU A 148 0.86 21.60 43.57
CA LEU A 148 -0.43 21.45 42.92
C LEU A 148 -0.71 22.63 41.98
N PRO A 149 -1.34 22.38 40.81
CA PRO A 149 -1.92 23.43 39.98
C PRO A 149 -2.90 24.30 40.77
N PRO A 150 -2.79 25.64 40.69
CA PRO A 150 -3.76 26.53 41.30
C PRO A 150 -5.16 26.33 40.72
N ARG A 151 -6.20 26.62 41.52
CA ARG A 151 -7.59 26.71 41.06
C ARG A 151 -8.16 25.42 40.44
N ILE A 152 -7.63 24.25 40.82
CA ILE A 152 -8.23 22.93 40.48
C ILE A 152 -9.66 22.83 40.99
N SER A 153 -9.92 23.35 42.19
CA SER A 153 -11.26 23.42 42.77
C SER A 153 -11.43 24.71 43.58
N ALA A 154 -12.65 25.23 43.57
CA ALA A 154 -13.03 26.36 44.39
C ALA A 154 -13.16 25.94 45.86
N ARG A 155 -12.77 26.83 46.78
CA ARG A 155 -12.79 26.59 48.23
C ARG A 155 -13.88 27.44 48.87
N TYR A 156 -15.14 27.00 48.71
CA TYR A 156 -16.32 27.79 49.08
C TYR A 156 -16.45 28.09 50.58
N SER A 157 -15.89 27.24 51.46
CA SER A 157 -15.93 27.47 52.90
C SER A 157 -14.88 28.46 53.40
N TRP A 158 -13.97 28.94 52.55
CA TRP A 158 -12.86 29.79 52.95
C TRP A 158 -13.07 31.23 52.50
N LYS A 159 -12.52 32.17 53.28
CA LYS A 159 -12.34 33.56 52.84
C LYS A 159 -11.18 33.60 51.84
N PRO A 160 -11.38 34.09 50.61
CA PRO A 160 -10.32 34.13 49.61
C PRO A 160 -9.15 35.02 50.05
N LEU A 161 -7.93 34.53 49.81
CA LEU A 161 -6.70 35.31 49.96
C LEU A 161 -6.14 35.59 48.57
N LEU A 162 -6.33 36.81 48.08
CA LEU A 162 -5.91 37.21 46.73
C LEU A 162 -4.39 37.05 46.56
N GLY A 163 -3.97 36.59 45.38
CA GLY A 163 -2.56 36.32 45.08
C GLY A 163 -1.94 35.17 45.88
N ARG A 164 -2.73 34.37 46.61
CA ARG A 164 -2.24 33.22 47.39
C ARG A 164 -2.83 31.89 46.94
N CYS A 165 -2.11 30.81 47.20
CA CYS A 165 -2.52 29.47 46.84
C CYS A 165 -3.74 29.00 47.66
N ASN A 166 -4.77 28.53 46.96
CA ASN A 166 -5.98 27.90 47.52
C ASN A 166 -5.92 26.35 47.56
N GLY A 167 -4.75 25.78 47.28
CA GLY A 167 -4.48 24.35 47.33
C GLY A 167 -4.47 23.80 48.77
N LEU A 168 -4.70 22.50 48.89
CA LEU A 168 -4.51 21.74 50.13
C LEU A 168 -3.18 21.00 50.07
N LYS A 169 -2.42 21.04 51.17
CA LYS A 169 -1.23 20.21 51.39
C LYS A 169 -1.36 19.58 52.78
N ASP A 170 -1.31 18.26 52.86
CA ASP A 170 -1.41 17.51 54.12
C ASP A 170 -2.67 17.87 54.94
N GLY A 171 -3.81 18.03 54.27
CA GLY A 171 -5.09 18.43 54.90
C GLY A 171 -5.19 19.90 55.32
N LYS A 172 -4.14 20.71 55.13
CA LYS A 172 -4.10 22.15 55.50
C LYS A 172 -4.07 23.05 54.28
N GLN A 173 -4.56 24.28 54.43
CA GLN A 173 -4.51 25.30 53.39
C GLN A 173 -3.05 25.72 53.12
N CYS A 174 -2.64 25.74 51.85
CA CYS A 174 -1.26 26.05 51.47
C CYS A 174 -0.88 27.52 51.69
N SER A 175 -1.73 28.46 51.24
CA SER A 175 -1.59 29.93 51.41
C SER A 175 -0.24 30.53 50.97
N ALA A 176 0.53 29.81 50.13
CA ALA A 176 1.78 30.31 49.58
C ALA A 176 1.53 31.56 48.74
N ASN A 177 2.47 32.52 48.79
CA ASN A 177 2.39 33.74 48.00
C ASN A 177 2.74 33.41 46.54
N LEU A 178 1.74 33.46 45.65
CA LEU A 178 1.90 33.15 44.23
C LEU A 178 2.52 34.32 43.45
N VAL A 179 2.41 35.55 43.97
CA VAL A 179 3.05 36.75 43.38
C VAL A 179 4.59 36.64 43.39
N ARG A 180 5.14 35.83 44.31
CA ARG A 180 6.59 35.57 44.44
C ARG A 180 7.01 34.23 43.83
N ALA A 181 6.14 33.56 43.08
CA ALA A 181 6.52 32.30 42.46
C ALA A 181 7.60 32.54 41.39
N PRO A 182 8.64 31.68 41.30
CA PRO A 182 9.66 31.81 40.28
C PRO A 182 9.06 31.47 38.91
N VAL A 183 9.44 32.27 37.90
CA VAL A 183 9.11 32.04 36.49
C VAL A 183 10.35 32.27 35.63
N MET A 184 10.40 31.61 34.48
CA MET A 184 11.44 31.81 33.49
C MET A 184 11.13 33.08 32.69
N ALA A 185 12.04 34.06 32.74
CA ALA A 185 11.99 35.22 31.86
C ALA A 185 12.40 34.81 30.43
N LEU A 186 11.78 35.43 29.45
CA LEU A 186 12.02 35.25 28.02
C LEU A 186 12.45 36.59 27.42
N PRO A 187 13.42 36.62 26.48
CA PRO A 187 13.72 37.81 25.69
C PRO A 187 12.47 38.32 24.97
N SER A 188 12.32 39.63 24.76
CA SER A 188 11.12 40.18 24.08
C SER A 188 10.94 39.67 22.64
N SER A 189 12.04 39.28 21.99
CA SER A 189 12.10 38.70 20.63
C SER A 189 12.00 37.17 20.61
N ASP A 190 11.70 36.54 21.75
CA ASP A 190 11.61 35.08 21.85
C ASP A 190 10.43 34.53 21.02
N ALA A 191 10.70 33.46 20.26
CA ALA A 191 9.70 32.85 19.39
C ALA A 191 8.51 32.27 20.16
N ALA A 192 8.71 31.82 21.41
CA ALA A 192 7.64 31.35 22.26
C ALA A 192 6.67 32.49 22.65
N LEU A 193 7.17 33.71 22.85
CA LEU A 193 6.30 34.88 23.05
C LEU A 193 5.54 35.22 21.78
N GLU A 194 6.19 35.18 20.62
CA GLU A 194 5.49 35.45 19.35
C GLU A 194 4.43 34.39 19.05
N ALA A 195 4.73 33.11 19.31
CA ALA A 195 3.77 32.02 19.24
C ALA A 195 2.54 32.27 20.13
N GLN A 196 2.76 32.73 21.38
CA GLN A 196 1.66 33.10 22.27
C GLN A 196 0.83 34.27 21.73
N ARG A 197 1.49 35.31 21.19
CA ARG A 197 0.80 36.47 20.58
C ARG A 197 -0.03 36.05 19.37
N VAL A 198 0.50 35.20 18.51
CA VAL A 198 -0.20 34.65 17.34
C VAL A 198 -1.45 33.90 17.77
N ILE A 199 -1.35 33.04 18.79
CA ILE A 199 -2.50 32.28 19.29
C ILE A 199 -3.56 33.20 19.91
N TYR A 200 -3.17 34.22 20.68
CA TYR A 200 -4.15 35.19 21.22
C TYR A 200 -4.82 35.99 20.10
N ARG A 201 -4.07 36.54 19.14
CA ARG A 201 -4.64 37.25 17.99
C ARG A 201 -5.58 36.36 17.18
N LEU A 202 -5.23 35.08 16.98
CA LEU A 202 -6.08 34.11 16.30
C LEU A 202 -7.42 33.92 17.02
N ILE A 203 -7.38 33.70 18.34
CA ILE A 203 -8.57 33.50 19.17
C ILE A 203 -9.46 34.74 19.19
N GLU A 204 -8.88 35.93 19.28
CA GLU A 204 -9.62 37.19 19.37
C GLU A 204 -10.23 37.60 18.02
N SER A 205 -9.51 37.40 16.91
CA SER A 205 -9.97 37.82 15.58
C SER A 205 -10.79 36.77 14.83
N ASP A 206 -10.76 35.51 15.28
CA ASP A 206 -11.28 34.33 14.57
C ASP A 206 -10.76 34.19 13.13
N ARG A 207 -9.55 34.71 12.85
CA ARG A 207 -8.98 34.74 11.51
C ARG A 207 -7.48 34.46 11.52
N ALA A 208 -7.06 33.60 10.60
CA ALA A 208 -5.66 33.41 10.23
C ALA A 208 -5.46 33.68 8.74
N ASN A 209 -4.40 34.42 8.42
CA ASN A 209 -3.96 34.78 7.07
C ASN A 209 -2.43 34.83 6.98
N PHE A 210 -1.75 33.87 7.62
CA PHE A 210 -0.29 33.82 7.70
C PHE A 210 0.26 32.52 7.13
N GLY A 211 1.53 32.56 6.71
CA GLY A 211 2.29 31.39 6.28
C GLY A 211 1.55 30.54 5.25
N VAL A 212 1.41 29.24 5.54
CA VAL A 212 0.83 28.26 4.62
C VAL A 212 -0.64 28.52 4.28
N TYR A 213 -1.34 29.30 5.10
CA TYR A 213 -2.72 29.69 4.82
C TYR A 213 -2.81 30.77 3.73
N GLY A 214 -1.73 31.55 3.52
CA GLY A 214 -1.70 32.65 2.55
C GLY A 214 -2.88 33.62 2.71
N ASP A 215 -3.50 34.01 1.60
CA ASP A 215 -4.68 34.87 1.57
C ASP A 215 -5.98 34.15 1.99
N ARG A 216 -5.95 32.84 2.24
CA ARG A 216 -7.13 32.10 2.67
C ARG A 216 -7.42 32.41 4.13
N SER A 217 -8.53 33.09 4.38
CA SER A 217 -9.01 33.32 5.75
C SER A 217 -9.49 32.01 6.38
N CYS A 218 -8.71 31.45 7.31
CA CYS A 218 -9.12 30.29 8.10
C CYS A 218 -9.66 30.72 9.48
N SER A 219 -10.69 30.03 9.97
CA SER A 219 -11.23 30.25 11.32
C SER A 219 -10.22 29.85 12.40
N ALA A 220 -10.33 30.42 13.59
CA ALA A 220 -9.53 30.01 14.75
C ALA A 220 -9.70 28.53 15.04
N ARG A 221 -10.94 28.02 14.98
CA ARG A 221 -11.23 26.59 15.15
C ARG A 221 -10.36 25.71 14.24
N THR A 222 -10.31 26.00 12.94
CA THR A 222 -9.54 25.20 11.97
C THR A 222 -8.06 25.23 12.28
N VAL A 223 -7.50 26.41 12.53
CA VAL A 223 -6.06 26.57 12.77
C VAL A 223 -5.64 25.99 14.11
N LEU A 224 -6.45 26.11 15.16
CA LEU A 224 -6.21 25.46 16.45
C LEU A 224 -6.26 23.92 16.32
N HIS A 225 -7.09 23.37 15.43
CA HIS A 225 -7.05 21.94 15.13
C HIS A 225 -5.72 21.53 14.45
N ASP A 226 -5.18 22.37 13.57
CA ASP A 226 -3.88 22.13 12.93
C ASP A 226 -2.72 22.21 13.93
N ILE A 227 -2.71 23.25 14.78
CA ILE A 227 -1.74 23.37 15.87
C ILE A 227 -1.83 22.16 16.79
N LYS A 228 -3.04 21.73 17.19
CA LYS A 228 -3.23 20.50 18.00
C LYS A 228 -2.66 19.26 17.30
N ALA A 229 -2.92 19.07 16.01
CA ALA A 229 -2.46 17.89 15.29
C ALA A 229 -0.93 17.84 15.23
N LEU A 230 -0.28 18.95 14.87
CA LEU A 230 1.18 19.08 14.86
C LEU A 230 1.76 18.90 16.26
N THR A 231 1.23 19.58 17.27
CA THR A 231 1.64 19.42 18.67
C THR A 231 1.50 17.99 19.14
N THR A 232 0.44 17.28 18.75
CA THR A 232 0.26 15.86 19.11
C THR A 232 1.37 15.00 18.51
N GLU A 233 1.74 15.19 17.24
CA GLU A 233 2.87 14.46 16.65
C GLU A 233 4.21 14.83 17.32
N ILE A 234 4.44 16.11 17.62
CA ILE A 234 5.64 16.59 18.32
C ILE A 234 5.75 15.96 19.71
N VAL A 235 4.66 15.96 20.48
CA VAL A 235 4.60 15.33 21.81
C VAL A 235 4.84 13.83 21.70
N MET A 236 4.21 13.14 20.73
CA MET A 236 4.42 11.71 20.53
C MET A 236 5.87 11.39 20.13
N ARG A 237 6.55 12.30 19.44
CA ARG A 237 7.97 12.23 19.16
C ARG A 237 8.81 12.47 20.41
N ALA A 238 8.48 13.50 21.20
CA ALA A 238 9.13 13.81 22.47
C ALA A 238 9.01 12.67 23.49
N ASN A 239 7.88 11.95 23.53
CA ASN A 239 7.71 10.76 24.38
C ASN A 239 8.71 9.65 24.05
N ARG A 240 9.19 9.59 22.80
CA ARG A 240 10.14 8.56 22.34
C ARG A 240 11.58 9.01 22.45
N ASP A 241 11.85 10.25 22.02
CA ASP A 241 13.21 10.77 21.85
C ASP A 241 13.65 11.68 23.01
N GLY A 242 12.72 12.16 23.82
CA GLY A 242 12.92 13.19 24.83
C GLY A 242 12.74 14.61 24.28
N TRP A 243 12.22 15.50 25.12
CA TRP A 243 11.99 16.91 24.76
C TRP A 243 13.26 17.68 24.36
N LYS A 244 14.41 17.34 24.97
CA LYS A 244 15.70 17.95 24.63
C LYS A 244 16.06 17.77 23.15
N GLN A 245 15.71 16.61 22.58
CA GLN A 245 16.04 16.32 21.18
C GLN A 245 15.07 16.99 20.22
N ILE A 246 13.85 17.30 20.66
CA ILE A 246 12.91 18.13 19.90
C ILE A 246 13.38 19.58 19.91
N ALA A 247 13.72 20.12 21.08
CA ALA A 247 14.23 21.49 21.21
C ALA A 247 15.49 21.70 20.35
N ALA A 248 16.45 20.77 20.38
CA ALA A 248 17.66 20.86 19.55
C ALA A 248 17.41 20.78 18.03
N ARG A 249 16.26 20.27 17.59
CA ARG A 249 15.87 20.21 16.16
C ARG A 249 15.09 21.46 15.72
N ASP A 250 14.46 22.13 16.68
CA ASP A 250 13.69 23.33 16.45
C ASP A 250 14.55 24.58 16.69
N ARG A 251 15.11 25.12 15.60
CA ARG A 251 15.86 26.39 15.65
C ARG A 251 15.04 27.57 16.18
N ALA A 252 13.70 27.48 16.15
CA ALA A 252 12.85 28.52 16.73
C ALA A 252 12.75 28.43 18.27
N ALA A 253 13.06 27.28 18.87
CA ALA A 253 12.98 27.05 20.32
C ALA A 253 14.33 27.19 21.06
N ASP A 254 15.38 27.70 20.38
CA ASP A 254 16.78 27.77 20.87
C ASP A 254 16.97 28.55 22.20
N THR A 255 15.94 29.24 22.69
CA THR A 255 16.03 30.10 23.88
C THR A 255 15.68 29.41 25.20
N ILE A 256 15.01 28.24 25.19
CA ILE A 256 14.64 27.53 26.42
C ILE A 256 15.79 26.60 26.86
N PRO A 257 16.42 26.82 28.03
CA PRO A 257 17.53 25.98 28.49
C PRO A 257 17.11 24.51 28.68
N LEU A 258 17.97 23.57 28.30
CA LEU A 258 17.66 22.13 28.34
C LEU A 258 17.36 21.61 29.76
N GLU A 259 17.88 22.27 30.79
CA GLU A 259 17.67 21.95 32.21
C GLU A 259 16.23 22.17 32.67
N GLN A 260 15.45 22.92 31.88
CA GLN A 260 14.08 23.30 32.21
C GLN A 260 13.05 22.27 31.77
N PHE A 261 13.47 21.31 30.95
CA PHE A 261 12.67 20.14 30.61
C PHE A 261 12.72 19.11 31.74
N PRO A 262 11.59 18.47 32.07
CA PRO A 262 11.57 17.44 33.10
C PRO A 262 12.54 16.31 32.73
N SER A 263 13.24 15.77 33.73
CA SER A 263 14.22 14.68 33.55
C SER A 263 13.62 13.41 32.95
N GLN A 264 12.30 13.23 33.10
CA GLN A 264 11.53 12.19 32.44
C GLN A 264 10.48 12.84 31.52
N PRO A 265 10.31 12.36 30.28
CA PRO A 265 9.25 12.88 29.41
C PRO A 265 7.89 12.56 30.02
N THR A 266 6.99 13.54 30.03
CA THR A 266 5.59 13.31 30.38
C THR A 266 5.02 12.26 29.44
N ILE A 267 4.62 11.09 29.95
CA ILE A 267 4.09 10.02 29.09
C ILE A 267 2.64 10.34 28.76
N TYR A 268 2.40 10.76 27.53
CA TYR A 268 1.04 10.89 27.01
C TYR A 268 0.55 9.55 26.46
N GLN A 269 -0.63 9.10 26.87
CA GLN A 269 -1.25 7.90 26.33
C GLN A 269 -1.54 8.08 24.83
N ASN A 270 -1.31 7.03 24.02
CA ASN A 270 -1.37 7.01 22.55
C ASN A 270 -2.74 7.35 21.91
N ASN A 271 -3.73 7.86 22.67
CA ASN A 271 -5.03 8.23 22.13
C ASN A 271 -5.00 9.65 21.53
N LYS A 272 -4.48 9.78 20.29
CA LYS A 272 -4.27 11.06 19.57
C LYS A 272 -5.50 11.97 19.54
N VAL A 273 -6.72 11.40 19.50
CA VAL A 273 -7.98 12.16 19.43
C VAL A 273 -8.25 12.94 20.73
N CYS A 274 -7.84 12.39 21.87
CA CYS A 274 -8.16 12.87 23.21
C CYS A 274 -6.95 13.41 23.98
N LEU A 275 -5.85 13.75 23.29
CA LEU A 275 -4.69 14.32 23.95
C LEU A 275 -5.09 15.64 24.66
N ALA A 276 -4.82 15.72 25.96
CA ALA A 276 -4.86 16.98 26.70
C ALA A 276 -3.76 17.91 26.19
N PRO A 277 -3.86 19.24 26.39
CA PRO A 277 -2.75 20.15 26.11
C PRO A 277 -1.48 19.71 26.84
N PRO A 278 -0.29 20.08 26.34
CA PRO A 278 0.96 19.80 27.03
C PRO A 278 0.91 20.29 28.49
N THR A 279 1.44 19.46 29.38
CA THR A 279 1.20 19.54 30.83
C THR A 279 1.84 20.79 31.42
N THR A 280 3.09 21.06 31.05
CA THR A 280 3.84 22.23 31.53
C THR A 280 3.86 23.36 30.51
N ALA A 281 4.09 24.57 30.99
CA ALA A 281 4.27 25.75 30.17
C ALA A 281 5.49 25.62 29.24
N VAL A 282 6.56 24.97 29.70
CA VAL A 282 7.77 24.70 28.90
C VAL A 282 7.47 23.74 27.73
N GLU A 283 6.75 22.64 28.00
CA GLU A 283 6.34 21.71 26.94
C GLU A 283 5.39 22.38 25.94
N SER A 284 4.48 23.23 26.44
CA SER A 284 3.55 24.00 25.59
C SER A 284 4.31 25.01 24.72
N ALA A 285 5.25 25.74 25.30
CA ALA A 285 6.09 26.70 24.58
C ALA A 285 6.86 26.02 23.45
N THR A 286 7.50 24.90 23.75
CA THR A 286 8.27 24.14 22.76
C THR A 286 7.37 23.59 21.65
N ALA A 287 6.27 22.91 22.01
CA ALA A 287 5.45 22.22 21.03
C ALA A 287 4.58 23.17 20.18
N PHE A 288 4.08 24.27 20.76
CA PHE A 288 3.30 25.25 20.02
C PHE A 288 4.18 26.14 19.13
N THR A 289 5.38 26.50 19.58
CA THR A 289 6.34 27.23 18.74
C THR A 289 6.78 26.39 17.54
N ALA A 290 7.16 25.13 17.78
CA ALA A 290 7.49 24.19 16.72
C ALA A 290 6.32 23.98 15.74
N ALA A 291 5.09 23.79 16.24
CA ALA A 291 3.91 23.65 15.39
C ALA A 291 3.64 24.91 14.55
N LEU A 292 3.76 26.09 15.15
CA LEU A 292 3.57 27.35 14.44
C LEU A 292 4.68 27.62 13.43
N SER A 293 5.91 27.20 13.66
CA SER A 293 7.00 27.33 12.68
C SER A 293 6.67 26.63 11.34
N VAL A 294 5.98 25.48 11.41
CA VAL A 294 5.48 24.76 10.21
C VAL A 294 4.36 25.57 9.53
N LEU A 295 3.39 26.06 10.31
CA LEU A 295 2.22 26.75 9.77
C LEU A 295 2.53 28.18 9.27
N GLN A 296 3.56 28.81 9.82
CA GLN A 296 4.00 30.15 9.43
C GLN A 296 4.98 30.15 8.26
N ALA A 297 5.41 28.97 7.81
CA ALA A 297 6.27 28.84 6.64
C ALA A 297 5.61 29.49 5.39
N PRO A 298 6.39 30.15 4.53
CA PRO A 298 5.84 30.95 3.43
C PRO A 298 5.29 30.09 2.28
N SER A 299 5.73 28.84 2.18
CA SER A 299 5.27 27.88 1.18
C SER A 299 5.01 26.50 1.80
N LEU A 300 4.29 25.66 1.05
CA LEU A 300 4.04 24.28 1.45
C LEU A 300 5.34 23.46 1.45
N GLU A 301 6.27 23.78 0.55
CA GLU A 301 7.59 23.17 0.45
C GLU A 301 8.40 23.46 1.72
N ASP A 302 8.50 24.73 2.12
CA ASP A 302 9.20 25.13 3.35
C ASP A 302 8.55 24.51 4.59
N ALA A 303 7.22 24.50 4.64
CA ALA A 303 6.46 23.87 5.72
C ALA A 303 6.79 22.37 5.83
N SER A 304 6.86 21.68 4.69
CA SER A 304 7.18 20.25 4.65
C SER A 304 8.62 19.98 5.08
N GLU A 305 9.56 20.86 4.77
CA GLU A 305 10.96 20.71 5.19
C GLU A 305 11.10 20.92 6.71
N ILE A 306 10.44 21.93 7.26
CA ILE A 306 10.39 22.15 8.72
C ILE A 306 9.73 20.95 9.41
N ALA A 307 8.58 20.48 8.90
CA ALA A 307 7.89 19.31 9.44
C ALA A 307 8.75 18.05 9.35
N ALA A 308 9.54 17.87 8.28
CA ALA A 308 10.44 16.73 8.12
C ALA A 308 11.50 16.72 9.24
N ARG A 309 12.15 17.86 9.51
CA ARG A 309 13.16 17.97 10.57
C ARG A 309 12.59 17.68 11.97
N LEU A 310 11.37 18.14 12.24
CA LEU A 310 10.73 18.00 13.55
C LEU A 310 10.16 16.59 13.78
N LEU A 311 9.48 16.03 12.78
CA LEU A 311 8.61 14.85 12.96
C LEU A 311 9.26 13.55 12.50
N ILE A 312 10.16 13.60 11.51
CA ILE A 312 10.69 12.38 10.87
C ILE A 312 11.95 11.91 11.60
N PRO A 313 12.00 10.63 12.03
CA PRO A 313 13.22 10.08 12.61
C PRO A 313 14.34 9.99 11.56
N PRO A 314 15.62 10.07 11.98
CA PRO A 314 16.72 9.72 11.10
C PRO A 314 16.58 8.25 10.64
N PRO A 315 17.10 7.90 9.45
CA PRO A 315 16.90 6.60 8.79
C PRO A 315 17.42 5.39 9.58
N THR A 316 18.21 5.61 10.63
CA THR A 316 18.66 4.56 11.56
C THR A 316 17.55 4.02 12.47
N SER A 317 16.41 4.71 12.57
CA SER A 317 15.24 4.24 13.32
C SER A 317 14.38 3.29 12.47
N ARG A 318 14.32 2.01 12.84
CA ARG A 318 13.58 0.93 12.14
C ARG A 318 12.04 1.08 12.09
N ARG A 319 11.45 2.26 12.32
CA ARG A 319 9.98 2.42 12.41
C ARG A 319 9.43 3.45 11.44
N VAL A 320 8.37 3.04 10.75
CA VAL A 320 7.53 3.84 9.85
C VAL A 320 6.84 4.96 10.64
N SER A 321 6.95 6.20 10.15
CA SER A 321 6.19 7.34 10.66
C SER A 321 4.71 7.15 10.31
N SER A 322 3.81 7.34 11.28
CA SER A 322 2.37 7.30 11.03
C SER A 322 1.82 8.72 11.07
N VAL A 323 1.31 9.24 9.95
CA VAL A 323 0.60 10.54 9.86
C VAL A 323 -0.83 10.43 10.42
N SER A 324 -1.04 9.60 11.44
CA SER A 324 -2.35 9.22 11.97
C SER A 324 -3.02 10.30 12.85
N GLY A 325 -2.37 11.44 13.08
CA GLY A 325 -2.93 12.57 13.83
C GLY A 325 -3.79 13.53 13.00
N PHE A 326 -3.77 13.42 11.67
CA PHE A 326 -4.53 14.30 10.77
C PHE A 326 -5.86 13.68 10.35
N SER A 327 -6.91 14.49 10.36
CA SER A 327 -8.27 14.08 10.01
C SER A 327 -8.99 15.16 9.20
N ALA A 328 -10.25 14.92 8.83
CA ALA A 328 -11.07 15.88 8.08
C ALA A 328 -11.30 17.23 8.81
N THR A 329 -11.03 17.33 10.11
CA THR A 329 -11.15 18.60 10.87
C THR A 329 -9.94 19.51 10.71
N ASN A 330 -8.85 19.02 10.13
CA ASN A 330 -7.64 19.79 9.85
C ASN A 330 -7.76 20.52 8.52
N SER A 331 -7.01 21.61 8.35
CA SER A 331 -6.91 22.23 7.04
C SER A 331 -6.21 21.30 6.04
N PRO A 332 -6.59 21.36 4.75
CA PRO A 332 -5.89 20.61 3.71
C PRO A 332 -4.41 20.97 3.63
N VAL A 333 -4.04 22.23 3.88
CA VAL A 333 -2.65 22.71 3.73
C VAL A 333 -1.75 22.20 4.86
N ALA A 334 -2.22 22.25 6.11
CA ALA A 334 -1.46 21.67 7.23
C ALA A 334 -1.27 20.16 7.06
N SER A 335 -2.30 19.45 6.63
CA SER A 335 -2.23 18.01 6.34
C SER A 335 -1.23 17.71 5.23
N ALA A 336 -1.26 18.50 4.16
CA ALA A 336 -0.36 18.37 3.02
C ALA A 336 1.11 18.53 3.43
N ALA A 337 1.43 19.49 4.32
CA ALA A 337 2.81 19.72 4.75
C ALA A 337 3.41 18.49 5.43
N VAL A 338 2.66 17.85 6.34
CA VAL A 338 3.10 16.64 7.05
C VAL A 338 3.13 15.42 6.14
N ILE A 339 2.17 15.30 5.21
CA ILE A 339 2.16 14.21 4.23
C ILE A 339 3.39 14.30 3.31
N LYS A 340 3.69 15.50 2.77
CA LYS A 340 4.90 15.72 1.95
C LYS A 340 6.17 15.40 2.74
N ALA A 341 6.27 15.88 3.98
CA ALA A 341 7.39 15.58 4.87
C ALA A 341 7.60 14.08 5.11
N SER A 342 6.52 13.31 5.08
CA SER A 342 6.51 11.87 5.40
C SER A 342 6.62 10.96 4.16
N THR A 343 6.70 11.53 2.95
CA THR A 343 6.59 10.78 1.67
C THR A 343 7.53 9.58 1.59
N GLU A 344 8.80 9.77 1.92
CA GLU A 344 9.82 8.71 1.86
C GLU A 344 9.64 7.62 2.92
N THR A 345 8.92 7.92 4.00
CA THR A 345 8.65 6.95 5.07
C THR A 345 7.45 6.06 4.75
N PHE A 346 6.59 6.47 3.83
CA PHE A 346 5.44 5.69 3.43
C PHE A 346 5.84 4.49 2.56
N SER A 347 5.09 3.39 2.71
CA SER A 347 5.10 2.33 1.71
C SER A 347 4.57 2.85 0.37
N ALA A 348 4.86 2.13 -0.71
CA ALA A 348 4.32 2.43 -2.03
C ALA A 348 2.79 2.62 -2.03
N ILE A 349 2.05 1.74 -1.35
CA ILE A 349 0.60 1.87 -1.19
C ILE A 349 0.23 3.08 -0.31
N GLY A 350 1.02 3.38 0.72
CA GLY A 350 0.84 4.59 1.54
C GLY A 350 0.94 5.87 0.72
N GLN A 351 1.93 5.96 -0.17
CA GLN A 351 2.12 7.10 -1.07
C GLN A 351 0.92 7.32 -2.01
N LEU A 352 0.33 6.23 -2.52
CA LEU A 352 -0.89 6.27 -3.34
C LEU A 352 -2.12 6.70 -2.54
N ARG A 353 -2.31 6.14 -1.33
CA ARG A 353 -3.43 6.52 -0.46
C ARG A 353 -3.43 8.00 -0.12
N HIS A 354 -2.25 8.52 0.22
CA HIS A 354 -2.05 9.93 0.57
C HIS A 354 -1.84 10.84 -0.64
N GLN A 355 -1.82 10.29 -1.86
CA GLN A 355 -1.65 11.03 -3.11
C GLN A 355 -0.43 11.97 -3.08
N THR A 356 0.69 11.49 -2.52
CA THR A 356 1.90 12.28 -2.21
C THR A 356 2.49 13.04 -3.40
N VAL A 357 2.16 12.61 -4.62
CA VAL A 357 2.60 13.24 -5.88
C VAL A 357 1.83 14.50 -6.26
N LEU A 358 0.67 14.76 -5.64
CA LEU A 358 -0.09 15.98 -5.88
C LEU A 358 0.59 17.18 -5.24
N ALA A 359 0.33 18.38 -5.77
CA ALA A 359 0.80 19.62 -5.17
C ALA A 359 0.26 19.81 -3.75
N LEU A 360 -1.00 19.42 -3.51
CA LEU A 360 -1.69 19.49 -2.22
C LEU A 360 -2.21 18.09 -1.84
N PRO A 361 -1.36 17.19 -1.31
CA PRO A 361 -1.78 15.85 -0.94
C PRO A 361 -2.70 15.87 0.28
N GLY A 362 -3.55 14.84 0.42
CA GLY A 362 -4.64 14.81 1.38
C GLY A 362 -4.67 13.56 2.26
N VAL A 363 -5.41 13.66 3.37
CA VAL A 363 -5.73 12.49 4.19
C VAL A 363 -6.69 11.59 3.41
N PRO A 364 -6.48 10.25 3.35
CA PRO A 364 -7.31 9.36 2.57
C PRO A 364 -8.78 9.44 3.02
N ALA A 365 -9.68 9.72 2.09
CA ALA A 365 -11.10 9.94 2.39
C ALA A 365 -11.99 8.77 1.95
N GLY A 366 -11.58 8.03 0.93
CA GLY A 366 -12.35 6.97 0.29
C GLY A 366 -12.70 5.81 1.21
N GLY A 367 -13.99 5.51 1.29
CA GLY A 367 -14.54 4.38 2.03
C GLY A 367 -15.08 3.27 1.11
N TYR A 368 -15.90 2.40 1.68
CA TYR A 368 -16.46 1.25 0.96
C TYR A 368 -17.31 1.66 -0.26
N SER A 369 -18.12 2.73 -0.15
CA SER A 369 -18.95 3.21 -1.26
C SER A 369 -18.14 3.63 -2.49
N GLN A 370 -17.03 4.36 -2.29
CA GLN A 370 -16.13 4.73 -3.38
C GLN A 370 -15.43 3.50 -3.96
N LEU A 371 -14.99 2.56 -3.10
CA LEU A 371 -14.39 1.31 -3.54
C LEU A 371 -15.32 0.53 -4.47
N THR A 372 -16.58 0.35 -4.08
CA THR A 372 -17.58 -0.36 -4.90
C THR A 372 -17.83 0.36 -6.22
N ALA A 373 -17.96 1.70 -6.21
CA ALA A 373 -18.14 2.48 -7.42
C ALA A 373 -16.94 2.35 -8.38
N LEU A 374 -15.72 2.47 -7.88
CA LEU A 374 -14.49 2.31 -8.67
C LEU A 374 -14.34 0.88 -9.18
N ALA A 375 -14.68 -0.14 -8.38
CA ALA A 375 -14.61 -1.53 -8.81
C ALA A 375 -15.50 -1.80 -10.02
N ARG A 376 -16.73 -1.24 -10.07
CA ARG A 376 -17.60 -1.33 -11.25
C ARG A 376 -16.96 -0.72 -12.50
N ARG A 377 -16.12 0.30 -12.32
CA ARG A 377 -15.49 1.07 -13.40
C ARG A 377 -14.07 0.62 -13.75
N THR A 378 -13.54 -0.40 -13.07
CA THR A 378 -12.16 -0.87 -13.24
C THR A 378 -12.14 -2.33 -13.66
N SER A 379 -11.33 -2.64 -14.67
CA SER A 379 -11.06 -4.00 -15.11
C SER A 379 -10.29 -4.80 -14.05
N SER A 380 -10.39 -6.14 -14.04
CA SER A 380 -9.67 -6.97 -13.06
C SER A 380 -8.16 -6.95 -13.24
N SER A 381 -7.71 -6.76 -14.48
CA SER A 381 -6.31 -6.50 -14.85
C SER A 381 -6.22 -5.16 -15.54
N MET A 382 -5.15 -4.40 -15.27
CA MET A 382 -4.94 -3.08 -15.89
C MET A 382 -5.10 -3.15 -17.42
N TRP A 383 -5.81 -2.18 -17.99
CA TRP A 383 -6.05 -2.12 -19.44
C TRP A 383 -4.73 -2.22 -20.22
N PRO A 384 -4.64 -3.02 -21.30
CA PRO A 384 -3.40 -3.24 -22.03
C PRO A 384 -2.68 -1.95 -22.42
N GLY A 385 -3.39 -0.95 -22.94
CA GLY A 385 -2.81 0.33 -23.34
C GLY A 385 -2.22 1.15 -22.17
N TRP A 386 -2.79 1.03 -20.98
CA TRP A 386 -2.23 1.61 -19.75
C TRP A 386 -1.05 0.78 -19.23
N PHE A 387 -1.21 -0.55 -19.21
CA PHE A 387 -0.20 -1.48 -18.72
C PHE A 387 1.12 -1.35 -19.48
N VAL A 388 1.10 -1.34 -20.82
CA VAL A 388 2.34 -1.28 -21.63
C VAL A 388 3.15 0.01 -21.43
N ARG A 389 2.50 1.11 -21.02
CA ARG A 389 3.16 2.40 -20.69
C ARG A 389 3.65 2.44 -19.25
N LEU A 390 2.91 1.85 -18.31
CA LEU A 390 3.27 1.85 -16.89
C LEU A 390 4.26 0.76 -16.49
N ALA A 391 4.24 -0.39 -17.19
CA ALA A 391 5.00 -1.57 -16.82
C ALA A 391 6.48 -1.44 -17.21
N PRO A 392 7.41 -1.52 -16.25
CA PRO A 392 8.83 -1.57 -16.56
C PRO A 392 9.20 -2.82 -17.36
N PRO A 393 10.02 -2.71 -18.42
CA PRO A 393 10.36 -3.83 -19.29
C PRO A 393 11.13 -4.96 -18.58
N ASP A 394 11.82 -4.63 -17.49
CA ASP A 394 12.56 -5.55 -16.64
C ASP A 394 11.68 -6.28 -15.60
N LEU A 395 10.45 -5.81 -15.36
CA LEU A 395 9.53 -6.36 -14.37
C LEU A 395 8.47 -7.26 -15.03
N ARG A 396 8.85 -8.49 -15.36
CA ARG A 396 7.92 -9.49 -15.92
C ARG A 396 7.22 -10.29 -14.80
N SER A 397 5.94 -10.01 -14.55
CA SER A 397 5.14 -10.76 -13.59
C SER A 397 3.66 -10.77 -13.98
N PRO A 398 2.98 -11.94 -14.00
CA PRO A 398 1.55 -12.02 -14.31
C PRO A 398 0.69 -11.29 -13.27
N ALA A 399 1.21 -11.09 -12.06
CA ALA A 399 0.53 -10.35 -11.00
C ALA A 399 0.61 -8.82 -11.17
N LEU A 400 1.43 -8.29 -12.08
CA LEU A 400 1.67 -6.84 -12.18
C LEU A 400 0.43 -6.08 -12.68
N ALA A 401 -0.22 -6.54 -13.76
CA ALA A 401 -1.40 -5.87 -14.30
C ALA A 401 -2.60 -5.90 -13.33
N PRO A 402 -2.95 -7.03 -12.68
CA PRO A 402 -3.97 -7.03 -11.62
C PRO A 402 -3.58 -6.16 -10.41
N ALA A 403 -2.30 -6.15 -10.04
CA ALA A 403 -1.84 -5.31 -8.94
C ALA A 403 -1.99 -3.83 -9.23
N MET A 404 -1.70 -3.36 -10.45
CA MET A 404 -1.90 -1.96 -10.86
C MET A 404 -3.39 -1.57 -10.86
N ALA A 405 -4.29 -2.47 -11.26
CA ALA A 405 -5.73 -2.26 -11.14
C ALA A 405 -6.15 -2.10 -9.66
N CYS A 406 -5.68 -2.99 -8.77
CA CYS A 406 -5.90 -2.86 -7.33
C CYS A 406 -5.31 -1.55 -6.77
N MET A 407 -4.11 -1.16 -7.19
CA MET A 407 -3.46 0.10 -6.76
C MET A 407 -4.31 1.32 -7.13
N THR A 408 -4.99 1.31 -8.28
CA THR A 408 -5.91 2.37 -8.70
C THR A 408 -7.07 2.55 -7.72
N LEU A 409 -7.66 1.45 -7.22
CA LEU A 409 -8.72 1.48 -6.20
C LEU A 409 -8.22 1.96 -4.82
N LEU A 410 -6.92 1.83 -4.56
CA LEU A 410 -6.30 2.19 -3.28
C LEU A 410 -5.86 3.66 -3.21
N VAL A 411 -5.82 4.37 -4.34
CA VAL A 411 -5.61 5.83 -4.36
C VAL A 411 -6.74 6.50 -3.56
N ASN A 412 -6.38 7.47 -2.71
CA ASN A 412 -7.30 8.18 -1.81
C ASN A 412 -8.15 7.27 -0.90
N SER A 413 -7.77 6.02 -0.67
CA SER A 413 -8.61 5.03 0.02
C SER A 413 -8.17 4.77 1.47
N ARG A 414 -9.15 4.53 2.36
CA ARG A 414 -8.95 3.98 3.71
C ARG A 414 -9.13 2.45 3.76
N MET A 415 -9.54 1.83 2.65
CA MET A 415 -9.90 0.42 2.62
C MET A 415 -8.68 -0.50 2.67
N PRO A 416 -8.71 -1.64 3.39
CA PRO A 416 -7.65 -2.65 3.34
C PRO A 416 -7.37 -3.14 1.91
N ILE A 417 -6.14 -3.59 1.65
CA ILE A 417 -5.75 -4.12 0.33
C ILE A 417 -6.64 -5.30 -0.08
N ARG A 418 -7.02 -6.15 0.88
CA ARG A 418 -7.91 -7.29 0.67
C ARG A 418 -9.24 -6.89 0.04
N GLU A 419 -9.85 -5.82 0.51
CA GLU A 419 -11.13 -5.35 -0.02
C GLU A 419 -11.02 -4.93 -1.49
N ALA A 420 -9.90 -4.30 -1.89
CA ALA A 420 -9.65 -3.95 -3.29
C ALA A 420 -9.40 -5.19 -4.16
N VAL A 421 -8.71 -6.20 -3.63
CA VAL A 421 -8.48 -7.49 -4.30
C VAL A 421 -9.81 -8.22 -4.51
N ASP A 422 -10.62 -8.33 -3.47
CA ASP A 422 -11.90 -9.03 -3.51
C ASP A 422 -12.88 -8.32 -4.47
N ALA A 423 -12.89 -6.98 -4.46
CA ALA A 423 -13.73 -6.18 -5.36
C ALA A 423 -13.38 -6.33 -6.86
N LEU A 424 -12.15 -6.74 -7.18
CA LEU A 424 -11.69 -6.99 -8.57
C LEU A 424 -11.67 -8.49 -8.94
N GLY A 425 -12.26 -9.35 -8.12
CA GLY A 425 -12.44 -10.77 -8.40
C GLY A 425 -11.32 -11.69 -7.90
N GLY A 426 -10.44 -11.22 -7.00
CA GLY A 426 -9.51 -12.10 -6.28
C GLY A 426 -8.40 -12.74 -7.12
N LEU A 427 -8.02 -12.12 -8.25
CA LEU A 427 -7.00 -12.69 -9.17
C LEU A 427 -5.61 -12.88 -8.55
N ILE A 428 -5.30 -12.10 -7.52
CA ILE A 428 -4.01 -12.04 -6.84
C ILE A 428 -4.22 -11.87 -5.34
N THR A 429 -3.17 -12.03 -4.54
CA THR A 429 -3.26 -11.82 -3.08
C THR A 429 -2.91 -10.38 -2.67
N SER A 430 -3.26 -10.00 -1.43
CA SER A 430 -2.80 -8.73 -0.85
C SER A 430 -1.27 -8.62 -0.77
N ALA A 431 -0.58 -9.75 -0.63
CA ALA A 431 0.89 -9.82 -0.63
C ALA A 431 1.45 -9.53 -2.02
N ASP A 432 0.79 -10.00 -3.08
CA ASP A 432 1.18 -9.70 -4.46
C ASP A 432 1.05 -8.20 -4.76
N VAL A 433 -0.06 -7.56 -4.40
CA VAL A 433 -0.24 -6.11 -4.57
C VAL A 433 0.90 -5.34 -3.87
N SER A 434 1.18 -5.69 -2.61
CA SER A 434 2.24 -5.05 -1.83
C SER A 434 3.63 -5.30 -2.42
N SER A 435 3.90 -6.52 -2.88
CA SER A 435 5.16 -6.92 -3.51
C SER A 435 5.39 -6.17 -4.81
N GLN A 436 4.39 -6.11 -5.70
CA GLN A 436 4.53 -5.41 -6.98
C GLN A 436 4.63 -3.89 -6.78
N ALA A 437 3.84 -3.30 -5.88
CA ALA A 437 3.98 -1.88 -5.53
C ALA A 437 5.38 -1.58 -4.98
N GLY A 438 5.90 -2.45 -4.09
CA GLY A 438 7.25 -2.34 -3.55
C GLY A 438 8.35 -2.47 -4.61
N LYS A 439 8.15 -3.30 -5.65
CA LYS A 439 9.08 -3.38 -6.79
C LYS A 439 9.02 -2.13 -7.66
N LEU A 440 7.81 -1.63 -7.97
CA LEU A 440 7.64 -0.39 -8.75
C LEU A 440 8.27 0.81 -8.03
N SER A 441 8.07 0.92 -6.72
CA SER A 441 8.57 2.06 -5.93
C SER A 441 10.09 2.21 -5.85
N ARG A 442 10.86 1.16 -6.19
CA ARG A 442 12.33 1.21 -6.22
C ARG A 442 12.89 1.72 -7.55
N ARG A 443 12.04 1.99 -8.53
CA ARG A 443 12.45 2.45 -9.87
C ARG A 443 12.26 3.97 -9.97
N ARG A 444 13.07 4.60 -10.82
CA ARG A 444 13.08 6.07 -11.02
C ARG A 444 11.73 6.66 -11.44
N HIS A 445 10.93 5.89 -12.18
CA HIS A 445 9.64 6.33 -12.74
C HIS A 445 8.47 6.26 -11.74
N TRP A 446 8.71 5.87 -10.48
CA TRP A 446 7.64 5.65 -9.50
C TRP A 446 6.74 6.87 -9.30
N THR A 447 7.31 8.08 -9.23
CA THR A 447 6.54 9.32 -9.11
C THR A 447 5.57 9.50 -10.28
N ALA A 448 6.00 9.21 -11.51
CA ALA A 448 5.16 9.27 -12.69
C ALA A 448 4.09 8.17 -12.69
N THR A 449 4.41 6.94 -12.24
CA THR A 449 3.42 5.86 -12.04
C THR A 449 2.35 6.26 -11.01
N CYS A 450 2.76 6.85 -9.88
CA CYS A 450 1.82 7.35 -8.87
C CYS A 450 0.91 8.44 -9.44
N MET A 451 1.46 9.38 -10.21
CA MET A 451 0.68 10.44 -10.86
C MET A 451 -0.33 9.84 -11.85
N ALA A 452 0.09 8.89 -12.69
CA ALA A 452 -0.79 8.21 -13.62
C ALA A 452 -1.96 7.49 -12.92
N LEU A 453 -1.67 6.72 -11.88
CA LEU A 453 -2.71 6.02 -11.10
C LEU A 453 -3.62 7.01 -10.35
N THR A 454 -3.10 8.16 -9.95
CA THR A 454 -3.88 9.23 -9.31
C THR A 454 -4.83 9.89 -10.31
N ARG A 455 -4.35 10.27 -11.50
CA ARG A 455 -5.17 10.79 -12.61
C ARG A 455 -6.24 9.79 -13.03
N LEU A 456 -5.88 8.50 -13.11
CA LEU A 456 -6.81 7.43 -13.43
C LEU A 456 -7.93 7.29 -12.39
N ASN A 457 -7.58 7.27 -11.09
CA ASN A 457 -8.56 7.21 -10.01
C ASN A 457 -9.54 8.40 -10.05
N ALA A 458 -9.03 9.61 -10.27
CA ALA A 458 -9.85 10.81 -10.41
C ALA A 458 -10.80 10.71 -11.61
N TYR A 459 -10.28 10.36 -12.79
CA TYR A 459 -11.09 10.18 -13.99
C TYR A 459 -12.22 9.17 -13.78
N LEU A 460 -11.92 7.99 -13.23
CA LEU A 460 -12.90 6.95 -12.97
C LEU A 460 -13.91 7.34 -11.89
N SER A 461 -13.58 8.26 -10.98
CA SER A 461 -14.49 8.75 -9.95
C SER A 461 -15.48 9.78 -10.53
N GLU A 462 -14.99 10.68 -11.37
CA GLU A 462 -15.71 11.86 -11.85
C GLU A 462 -16.48 11.63 -13.16
N ASN A 463 -16.13 10.61 -13.94
CA ASN A 463 -16.72 10.37 -15.25
C ASN A 463 -17.55 9.07 -15.27
N GLU A 464 -18.61 9.10 -16.06
CA GLU A 464 -19.30 7.87 -16.47
C GLU A 464 -18.46 7.13 -17.52
N ILE A 465 -18.47 5.80 -17.47
CA ILE A 465 -17.73 4.96 -18.41
C ILE A 465 -18.69 3.98 -19.09
N PRO A 466 -18.43 3.56 -20.34
CA PRO A 466 -19.39 2.78 -21.12
C PRO A 466 -19.44 1.29 -20.77
N VAL A 467 -18.57 0.79 -19.88
CA VAL A 467 -18.50 -0.64 -19.51
C VAL A 467 -18.64 -0.81 -18.00
N ASP A 468 -19.62 -1.60 -17.56
CA ASP A 468 -19.69 -2.08 -16.17
C ASP A 468 -18.87 -3.36 -16.02
N TYR A 469 -17.61 -3.20 -15.60
CA TYR A 469 -16.70 -4.33 -15.41
C TYR A 469 -17.11 -5.26 -14.27
N ALA A 470 -17.85 -4.78 -13.25
CA ALA A 470 -18.37 -5.67 -12.22
C ALA A 470 -19.40 -6.65 -12.80
N ARG A 471 -20.29 -6.14 -13.66
CA ARG A 471 -21.23 -6.99 -14.42
C ARG A 471 -20.49 -7.96 -15.35
N ARG A 472 -19.46 -7.50 -16.07
CA ARG A 472 -18.66 -8.37 -16.96
C ARG A 472 -17.98 -9.53 -16.22
N ARG A 473 -17.52 -9.32 -14.98
CA ARG A 473 -16.86 -10.36 -14.17
C ARG A 473 -17.80 -11.51 -13.78
N THR A 474 -19.09 -11.24 -13.62
CA THR A 474 -20.07 -12.22 -13.13
C THR A 474 -21.01 -12.74 -14.21
N LEU A 475 -20.76 -12.39 -15.48
CA LEU A 475 -21.57 -12.82 -16.62
C LEU A 475 -21.40 -14.32 -16.89
N ASP A 476 -22.45 -14.98 -17.37
CA ASP A 476 -22.34 -16.37 -17.84
C ASP A 476 -21.75 -16.43 -19.25
N TYR A 477 -20.57 -17.03 -19.37
CA TYR A 477 -19.84 -17.21 -20.63
C TYR A 477 -20.02 -18.60 -21.26
N SER A 478 -20.98 -19.39 -20.77
CA SER A 478 -21.28 -20.75 -21.26
C SER A 478 -21.65 -20.80 -22.75
N SER A 479 -22.26 -19.74 -23.29
CA SER A 479 -22.65 -19.61 -24.70
C SER A 479 -21.64 -18.84 -25.57
N LEU A 480 -20.53 -18.35 -24.99
CA LEU A 480 -19.53 -17.59 -25.73
C LEU A 480 -18.81 -18.47 -26.75
N LEU A 481 -18.92 -18.12 -28.04
CA LEU A 481 -18.29 -18.80 -29.19
C LEU A 481 -18.51 -20.34 -29.21
N PRO A 482 -19.72 -20.80 -29.56
CA PRO A 482 -19.98 -22.22 -29.83
C PRO A 482 -19.07 -22.77 -30.93
N VAL A 483 -18.79 -24.08 -30.90
CA VAL A 483 -17.87 -24.73 -31.86
C VAL A 483 -18.40 -24.64 -33.29
N GLU A 484 -19.71 -24.69 -33.46
CA GLU A 484 -20.40 -24.55 -34.74
C GLU A 484 -20.16 -23.15 -35.32
N THR A 485 -20.29 -22.12 -34.49
CA THR A 485 -20.02 -20.72 -34.87
C THR A 485 -18.54 -20.51 -35.19
N TRP A 486 -17.62 -21.13 -34.43
CA TRP A 486 -16.20 -21.11 -34.72
C TRP A 486 -15.88 -21.71 -36.09
N ASN A 487 -16.43 -22.90 -36.39
CA ASN A 487 -16.24 -23.56 -37.68
C ASN A 487 -16.80 -22.74 -38.84
N GLN A 488 -17.98 -22.12 -38.64
CA GLN A 488 -18.59 -21.23 -39.63
C GLN A 488 -17.69 -20.02 -39.92
N ILE A 489 -17.20 -19.32 -38.89
CA ILE A 489 -16.32 -18.15 -39.07
C ILE A 489 -15.02 -18.54 -39.75
N CYS A 490 -14.44 -19.69 -39.38
CA CYS A 490 -13.25 -20.21 -40.03
C CYS A 490 -13.47 -20.44 -41.53
N SER A 491 -14.61 -21.02 -41.91
CA SER A 491 -15.01 -21.18 -43.32
C SER A 491 -15.18 -19.82 -44.04
N GLU A 492 -15.88 -18.85 -43.43
CA GLU A 492 -16.13 -17.51 -44.00
C GLU A 492 -14.87 -16.65 -44.17
N THR A 493 -13.81 -16.96 -43.41
CA THR A 493 -12.56 -16.18 -43.36
C THR A 493 -11.36 -16.91 -43.94
N ASP A 494 -11.60 -18.03 -44.64
CA ASP A 494 -10.55 -18.91 -45.19
C ASP A 494 -9.48 -19.28 -44.15
N SER A 495 -9.92 -19.51 -42.91
CA SER A 495 -9.06 -19.80 -41.76
C SER A 495 -9.21 -21.25 -41.31
N PHE A 496 -8.12 -21.85 -40.82
CA PHE A 496 -8.12 -23.22 -40.34
C PHE A 496 -8.81 -23.36 -38.97
N ALA A 497 -9.88 -24.16 -38.90
CA ALA A 497 -10.65 -24.39 -37.67
C ALA A 497 -9.94 -25.26 -36.62
N GLY A 498 -9.07 -26.18 -37.05
CA GLY A 498 -8.34 -27.12 -36.18
C GLY A 498 -9.19 -28.23 -35.56
N THR A 499 -8.57 -29.06 -34.71
CA THR A 499 -9.18 -30.25 -34.08
C THR A 499 -9.83 -29.98 -32.71
N GLY A 500 -10.38 -28.77 -32.52
CA GLY A 500 -11.08 -28.36 -31.30
C GLY A 500 -10.23 -27.55 -30.31
N VAL A 501 -8.93 -27.82 -30.18
CA VAL A 501 -8.03 -27.05 -29.28
C VAL A 501 -7.92 -25.58 -29.70
N ARG A 502 -7.85 -25.31 -31.01
CA ARG A 502 -7.82 -23.93 -31.54
C ARG A 502 -9.13 -23.19 -31.26
N ALA A 503 -10.27 -23.88 -31.33
CA ALA A 503 -11.57 -23.34 -30.95
C ALA A 503 -11.61 -22.96 -29.46
N GLU A 504 -11.06 -23.81 -28.59
CA GLU A 504 -10.93 -23.54 -27.15
C GLU A 504 -10.02 -22.33 -26.88
N VAL A 505 -8.87 -22.22 -27.57
CA VAL A 505 -7.99 -21.05 -27.49
C VAL A 505 -8.69 -19.77 -27.94
N ALA A 506 -9.42 -19.81 -29.06
CA ALA A 506 -10.19 -18.66 -29.55
C ALA A 506 -11.29 -18.25 -28.57
N ARG A 507 -11.97 -19.22 -27.97
CA ARG A 507 -13.00 -19.00 -26.96
C ARG A 507 -12.43 -18.40 -25.67
N LEU A 508 -11.29 -18.91 -25.19
CA LEU A 508 -10.58 -18.37 -24.02
C LEU A 508 -10.01 -16.97 -24.28
N TYR A 509 -9.53 -16.72 -25.49
CA TYR A 509 -9.12 -15.38 -25.93
C TYR A 509 -10.28 -14.39 -25.90
N LEU A 510 -11.46 -14.77 -26.43
CA LEU A 510 -12.65 -13.94 -26.33
C LEU A 510 -13.11 -13.75 -24.89
N PHE A 511 -13.03 -14.79 -24.05
CA PHE A 511 -13.36 -14.68 -22.63
C PHE A 511 -12.47 -13.65 -21.94
N GLU A 512 -11.15 -13.73 -22.11
CA GLU A 512 -10.19 -12.75 -21.56
C GLU A 512 -10.52 -11.33 -22.05
N LYS A 513 -10.80 -11.17 -23.36
CA LYS A 513 -11.10 -9.88 -23.98
C LYS A 513 -12.40 -9.25 -23.46
N VAL A 514 -13.47 -10.04 -23.29
CA VAL A 514 -14.80 -9.54 -22.88
C VAL A 514 -14.91 -9.36 -21.36
N SER A 515 -14.33 -10.27 -20.57
CA SER A 515 -14.46 -10.29 -19.11
C SER A 515 -13.38 -9.51 -18.38
N THR A 516 -12.21 -9.33 -19.00
CA THR A 516 -10.95 -8.87 -18.38
C THR A 516 -10.40 -9.79 -17.28
N LEU A 517 -10.91 -11.02 -17.18
CA LEU A 517 -10.45 -12.06 -16.27
C LEU A 517 -9.34 -12.91 -16.92
N SER A 518 -8.58 -13.60 -16.08
CA SER A 518 -7.60 -14.59 -16.54
C SER A 518 -8.30 -15.74 -17.27
N PRO A 519 -7.79 -16.23 -18.42
CA PRO A 519 -8.30 -17.42 -19.10
C PRO A 519 -8.50 -18.64 -18.18
N ASN A 520 -7.70 -18.75 -17.11
CA ASN A 520 -7.78 -19.85 -16.14
C ASN A 520 -9.06 -19.84 -15.29
N LEU A 521 -9.80 -18.72 -15.28
CA LEU A 521 -11.07 -18.59 -14.58
C LEU A 521 -12.28 -18.84 -15.48
N ALA A 522 -12.06 -19.18 -16.75
CA ALA A 522 -13.16 -19.48 -17.64
C ALA A 522 -13.90 -20.74 -17.15
N PRO A 523 -15.23 -20.70 -16.97
CA PRO A 523 -16.01 -21.80 -16.39
C PRO A 523 -16.02 -23.06 -17.26
N PHE A 524 -15.63 -22.93 -18.53
CA PHE A 524 -15.55 -24.01 -19.51
C PHE A 524 -14.12 -24.50 -19.77
N ALA A 525 -13.11 -23.96 -19.08
CA ALA A 525 -11.73 -24.43 -19.23
C ALA A 525 -11.57 -25.81 -18.57
N ARG A 526 -11.17 -26.84 -19.33
CA ARG A 526 -10.99 -28.20 -18.80
C ARG A 526 -9.78 -28.27 -17.85
N GLU A 527 -9.93 -28.92 -16.69
CA GLU A 527 -8.89 -29.06 -15.64
C GLU A 527 -7.55 -29.64 -16.14
N ALA A 528 -7.56 -30.43 -17.23
CA ALA A 528 -6.37 -31.13 -17.74
C ALA A 528 -5.37 -30.26 -18.52
N ILE A 529 -5.66 -28.99 -18.83
CA ILE A 529 -4.89 -28.20 -19.83
C ILE A 529 -4.37 -26.83 -19.29
N GLN A 530 -4.63 -26.48 -18.03
CA GLN A 530 -4.53 -25.11 -17.54
C GLN A 530 -3.13 -24.41 -17.63
N PRO A 531 -1.97 -25.08 -17.52
CA PRO A 531 -0.68 -24.41 -17.78
C PRO A 531 -0.35 -24.27 -19.27
N ALA A 532 -0.88 -25.14 -20.13
CA ALA A 532 -0.48 -25.26 -21.53
C ALA A 532 -1.24 -24.31 -22.47
N VAL A 533 -2.41 -23.79 -22.07
CA VAL A 533 -3.28 -22.95 -22.92
C VAL A 533 -2.99 -21.44 -22.78
N CYS A 534 -2.39 -20.99 -21.66
CA CYS A 534 -2.04 -19.57 -21.46
C CYS A 534 -1.08 -19.04 -22.55
N GLY A 535 -0.10 -19.84 -22.97
CA GLY A 535 0.83 -19.49 -24.05
C GLY A 535 0.12 -19.35 -25.41
N PRO A 536 -0.65 -20.35 -25.86
CA PRO A 536 -1.48 -20.25 -27.05
C PRO A 536 -2.46 -19.07 -27.04
N VAL A 537 -3.18 -18.81 -25.95
CA VAL A 537 -4.08 -17.65 -25.83
C VAL A 537 -3.29 -16.34 -25.91
N ARG A 538 -2.12 -16.27 -25.26
CA ARG A 538 -1.21 -15.13 -25.35
C ARG A 538 -0.80 -14.85 -26.79
N ASN A 539 -0.44 -15.89 -27.55
CA ASN A 539 0.07 -15.77 -28.92
C ASN A 539 -1.03 -15.68 -29.99
N PHE A 540 -2.29 -15.96 -29.64
CA PHE A 540 -3.40 -16.01 -30.59
C PHE A 540 -3.52 -14.78 -31.51
N PRO A 541 -3.35 -13.52 -31.03
CA PRO A 541 -3.37 -12.35 -31.91
C PRO A 541 -2.31 -12.37 -33.02
N ALA A 542 -1.15 -12.99 -32.81
CA ALA A 542 -0.13 -13.12 -33.85
C ALA A 542 -0.53 -14.12 -34.94
N ALA A 543 -1.34 -15.13 -34.58
CA ALA A 543 -1.70 -16.28 -35.42
C ALA A 543 -3.03 -16.12 -36.20
N ILE A 544 -3.73 -14.98 -36.08
CA ILE A 544 -5.03 -14.75 -36.72
C ILE A 544 -5.02 -13.60 -37.74
N THR A 545 -5.81 -13.73 -38.81
CA THR A 545 -5.94 -12.68 -39.83
C THR A 545 -6.81 -11.51 -39.34
N PRO A 546 -6.68 -10.29 -39.92
CA PRO A 546 -7.58 -9.18 -39.62
C PRO A 546 -9.06 -9.53 -39.81
N ARG A 547 -9.38 -10.28 -40.88
CA ARG A 547 -10.75 -10.76 -41.16
C ARG A 547 -11.27 -11.67 -40.06
N LEU A 548 -10.47 -12.63 -39.58
CA LEU A 548 -10.85 -13.49 -38.47
C LEU A 548 -11.03 -12.69 -37.17
N ALA A 549 -10.14 -11.74 -36.88
CA ALA A 549 -10.24 -10.88 -35.71
C ALA A 549 -11.54 -10.02 -35.72
N ALA A 550 -11.91 -9.47 -36.88
CA ALA A 550 -13.15 -8.71 -37.05
C ALA A 550 -14.39 -9.57 -36.77
N ARG A 551 -14.46 -10.78 -37.33
CA ARG A 551 -15.57 -11.72 -37.07
C ARG A 551 -15.65 -12.17 -35.62
N LEU A 552 -14.51 -12.38 -34.96
CA LEU A 552 -14.48 -12.67 -33.52
C LEU A 552 -15.01 -11.49 -32.68
N ASN A 553 -14.74 -10.25 -33.10
CA ASN A 553 -15.27 -9.06 -32.44
C ASN A 553 -16.81 -8.93 -32.62
N GLU A 554 -17.32 -9.27 -33.80
CA GLU A 554 -18.77 -9.34 -34.03
C GLU A 554 -19.45 -10.41 -33.17
N VAL A 555 -18.83 -11.58 -32.99
CA VAL A 555 -19.34 -12.61 -32.06
C VAL A 555 -19.39 -12.07 -30.64
N ALA A 556 -18.33 -11.40 -30.17
CA ALA A 556 -18.31 -10.82 -28.84
C ALA A 556 -19.41 -9.76 -28.66
N THR A 557 -19.66 -8.94 -29.69
CA THR A 557 -20.73 -7.93 -29.67
C THR A 557 -22.10 -8.59 -29.59
N LYS A 558 -22.39 -9.56 -30.48
CA LYS A 558 -23.65 -10.33 -30.47
C LYS A 558 -23.87 -11.07 -29.16
N PHE A 559 -22.81 -11.62 -28.57
CA PHE A 559 -22.89 -12.29 -27.27
C PHE A 559 -23.34 -11.31 -26.17
N LEU A 560 -22.81 -10.08 -26.15
CA LEU A 560 -23.24 -9.06 -25.19
C LEU A 560 -24.69 -8.60 -25.46
N ASP A 561 -25.07 -8.40 -26.72
CA ASP A 561 -26.44 -8.02 -27.10
C ASP A 561 -27.47 -9.08 -26.66
N GLN A 562 -27.15 -10.36 -26.82
CA GLN A 562 -28.00 -11.49 -26.38
C GLN A 562 -28.19 -11.51 -24.85
N GLN A 563 -27.25 -10.94 -24.10
CA GLN A 563 -27.33 -10.79 -22.64
C GLN A 563 -27.96 -9.45 -22.22
N GLY A 564 -28.47 -8.66 -23.18
CA GLY A 564 -29.05 -7.33 -22.93
C GLY A 564 -28.01 -6.26 -22.56
N ILE A 565 -26.75 -6.42 -22.99
CA ILE A 565 -25.63 -5.53 -22.66
C ILE A 565 -25.21 -4.77 -23.92
N TYR A 566 -25.58 -3.49 -24.00
CA TYR A 566 -25.25 -2.59 -25.12
C TYR A 566 -24.02 -1.74 -24.82
N GLU A 567 -22.88 -2.41 -24.65
CA GLU A 567 -21.59 -1.80 -24.32
C GLU A 567 -20.53 -2.18 -25.36
N PRO A 568 -19.46 -1.39 -25.53
CA PRO A 568 -18.34 -1.83 -26.37
C PRO A 568 -17.69 -3.11 -25.80
N VAL A 569 -17.18 -3.97 -26.68
CA VAL A 569 -16.53 -5.24 -26.32
C VAL A 569 -15.35 -4.98 -25.36
N THR A 570 -14.50 -4.04 -25.75
CA THR A 570 -13.39 -3.52 -24.95
C THR A 570 -13.49 -2.01 -24.83
N TRP A 571 -13.01 -1.48 -23.72
CA TRP A 571 -12.84 -0.05 -23.49
C TRP A 571 -11.65 0.16 -22.57
N HIS A 572 -11.04 1.34 -22.61
CA HIS A 572 -10.08 1.78 -21.62
C HIS A 572 -10.17 3.31 -21.44
N PRO A 573 -9.71 3.85 -20.30
CA PRO A 573 -9.65 5.29 -20.07
C PRO A 573 -8.73 5.99 -21.09
N PRO A 574 -8.98 7.29 -21.40
CA PRO A 574 -8.17 8.05 -22.33
C PRO A 574 -6.68 7.99 -21.98
N LEU A 575 -5.85 7.74 -22.99
CA LEU A 575 -4.39 7.67 -22.81
C LEU A 575 -3.76 9.04 -22.64
N THR A 576 -4.47 10.12 -23.00
CA THR A 576 -4.05 11.52 -22.78
C THR A 576 -3.86 11.85 -21.29
N LEU A 577 -4.45 11.06 -20.38
CA LEU A 577 -4.17 11.17 -18.94
C LEU A 577 -2.71 10.85 -18.59
N LEU A 578 -1.99 10.17 -19.49
CA LEU A 578 -0.58 9.82 -19.35
C LEU A 578 0.37 10.84 -19.98
N ASP A 579 -0.15 11.86 -20.65
CA ASP A 579 0.67 12.87 -21.32
C ASP A 579 1.56 13.59 -20.30
N GLU A 580 2.76 13.97 -20.76
CA GLU A 580 3.81 14.66 -19.99
C GLU A 580 4.44 13.84 -18.85
N LEU A 581 4.08 12.55 -18.71
CA LEU A 581 4.66 11.67 -17.69
C LEU A 581 5.87 10.89 -18.23
N ASP A 582 6.98 10.92 -17.49
CA ASP A 582 8.15 10.07 -17.74
C ASP A 582 7.90 8.64 -17.22
N LEU A 583 7.25 7.82 -18.04
CA LEU A 583 6.84 6.45 -17.70
C LEU A 583 7.90 5.40 -18.10
N ALA A 584 7.86 4.24 -17.42
CA ALA A 584 8.86 3.19 -17.60
C ALA A 584 8.70 2.37 -18.90
N GLY A 585 7.47 2.24 -19.40
CA GLY A 585 7.16 1.48 -20.60
C GLY A 585 7.22 2.35 -21.85
N SER A 586 7.64 1.78 -22.98
CA SER A 586 7.70 2.48 -24.26
C SER A 586 6.31 2.81 -24.77
N ASP A 587 6.11 4.02 -25.31
CA ASP A 587 4.86 4.37 -25.98
C ASP A 587 4.71 3.57 -27.28
N PRO A 588 3.67 2.73 -27.42
CA PRO A 588 3.40 2.02 -28.66
C PRO A 588 3.18 2.94 -29.87
N GLY A 589 2.81 4.21 -29.66
CA GLY A 589 2.66 5.20 -30.73
C GLY A 589 3.97 5.56 -31.46
N ASN A 590 5.13 5.26 -30.85
CA ASN A 590 6.44 5.50 -31.46
C ASN A 590 6.89 4.38 -32.41
N LEU A 591 6.15 3.27 -32.47
CA LEU A 591 6.46 2.16 -33.37
C LEU A 591 5.79 2.38 -34.72
N ASP A 592 6.60 2.24 -35.78
CA ASP A 592 6.11 2.26 -37.15
C ASP A 592 5.21 1.03 -37.42
N PRO A 593 3.94 1.23 -37.85
CA PRO A 593 3.05 0.15 -38.25
C PRO A 593 3.62 -0.77 -39.34
N ASP A 594 4.45 -0.23 -40.24
CA ASP A 594 5.05 -0.99 -41.32
C ASP A 594 6.10 -1.97 -40.80
N HIS A 595 6.92 -1.55 -39.83
CA HIS A 595 7.87 -2.44 -39.16
C HIS A 595 7.19 -3.58 -38.39
N LEU A 596 6.04 -3.32 -37.75
CA LEU A 596 5.25 -4.37 -37.09
C LEU A 596 4.76 -5.41 -38.11
N THR A 597 4.23 -4.94 -39.24
CA THR A 597 3.75 -5.78 -40.34
C THR A 597 4.87 -6.63 -40.93
N GLU A 598 6.01 -6.00 -41.22
CA GLU A 598 7.19 -6.68 -41.75
C GLU A 598 7.75 -7.72 -40.75
N ALA A 599 7.88 -7.35 -39.48
CA ALA A 599 8.38 -8.26 -38.44
C ALA A 599 7.47 -9.47 -38.26
N ARG A 600 6.15 -9.28 -38.37
CA ARG A 600 5.13 -10.32 -38.35
C ARG A 600 5.21 -11.24 -39.58
N LEU A 601 5.30 -10.68 -40.78
CA LEU A 601 5.44 -11.46 -42.03
C LEU A 601 6.71 -12.31 -42.05
N LYS A 602 7.79 -11.79 -41.47
CA LYS A 602 9.08 -12.50 -41.33
C LYS A 602 9.07 -13.54 -40.20
N ASP A 603 8.09 -13.56 -39.29
CA ASP A 603 7.96 -14.60 -38.26
C ASP A 603 7.02 -15.71 -38.73
N ARG A 604 7.59 -16.86 -39.10
CA ARG A 604 6.81 -18.05 -39.50
C ARG A 604 6.27 -18.85 -38.30
N THR A 605 6.60 -18.45 -37.06
CA THR A 605 6.25 -19.23 -35.86
C THR A 605 4.91 -18.84 -35.24
N GLY A 606 4.30 -17.72 -35.66
CA GLY A 606 3.03 -17.24 -35.11
C GLY A 606 3.12 -16.86 -33.63
N ARG A 607 4.29 -16.43 -33.15
CA ARG A 607 4.54 -16.12 -31.73
C ARG A 607 4.89 -14.64 -31.53
N ILE A 608 4.48 -14.12 -30.39
CA ILE A 608 4.66 -12.71 -30.03
C ILE A 608 6.12 -12.38 -29.68
N GLU A 609 6.80 -13.24 -28.91
CA GLU A 609 8.17 -12.95 -28.43
C GLU A 609 9.23 -12.84 -29.56
N PRO A 610 9.20 -13.63 -30.64
CA PRO A 610 10.06 -13.40 -31.81
C PRO A 610 9.85 -12.04 -32.47
N ILE A 611 8.59 -11.61 -32.66
CA ILE A 611 8.23 -10.30 -33.22
C ILE A 611 8.77 -9.19 -32.29
N ALA A 612 8.54 -9.32 -30.99
CA ALA A 612 8.99 -8.37 -29.98
C ALA A 612 10.51 -8.20 -29.97
N ARG A 613 11.27 -9.31 -30.04
CA ARG A 613 12.74 -9.27 -30.14
C ARG A 613 13.23 -8.55 -31.39
N ARG A 614 12.56 -8.74 -32.53
CA ARG A 614 12.93 -8.08 -33.79
C ARG A 614 12.67 -6.58 -33.74
N LEU A 615 11.61 -6.15 -33.05
CA LEU A 615 11.24 -4.75 -32.87
C LEU A 615 11.93 -4.07 -31.68
N GLY A 616 12.70 -4.82 -30.86
CA GLY A 616 13.35 -4.26 -29.67
C GLY A 616 12.37 -3.84 -28.56
N VAL A 617 11.17 -4.42 -28.51
CA VAL A 617 10.12 -4.07 -27.52
C VAL A 617 9.68 -5.30 -26.72
N THR A 618 8.78 -5.09 -25.75
CA THR A 618 8.21 -6.18 -24.95
C THR A 618 7.11 -6.92 -25.72
N GLY A 619 6.89 -8.20 -25.38
CA GLY A 619 5.79 -8.97 -25.96
C GLY A 619 4.41 -8.37 -25.65
N ASP A 620 4.25 -7.65 -24.54
CA ASP A 620 2.98 -7.00 -24.18
C ASP A 620 2.66 -5.84 -25.12
N ILE A 621 3.67 -5.08 -25.58
CA ILE A 621 3.49 -4.02 -26.61
C ILE A 621 3.04 -4.64 -27.92
N VAL A 622 3.70 -5.70 -28.38
CA VAL A 622 3.33 -6.39 -29.62
C VAL A 622 1.92 -6.96 -29.53
N ARG A 623 1.56 -7.60 -28.41
CA ARG A 623 0.19 -8.08 -28.19
C ARG A 623 -0.82 -6.95 -28.27
N TYR A 624 -0.57 -5.84 -27.57
CA TYR A 624 -1.45 -4.67 -27.56
C TYR A 624 -1.66 -4.10 -28.97
N LEU A 625 -0.59 -3.94 -29.76
CA LEU A 625 -0.67 -3.44 -31.13
C LEU A 625 -1.47 -4.39 -32.03
N LEU A 626 -1.19 -5.70 -31.97
CA LEU A 626 -1.92 -6.70 -32.76
C LEU A 626 -3.40 -6.80 -32.39
N GLU A 627 -3.78 -6.44 -31.16
CA GLU A 627 -5.20 -6.42 -30.75
C GLU A 627 -5.92 -5.12 -31.15
N ARG A 628 -5.18 -4.02 -31.35
CA ARG A 628 -5.73 -2.70 -31.72
C ARG A 628 -5.80 -2.52 -33.24
N ASP A 629 -4.69 -2.77 -33.92
CA ASP A 629 -4.49 -2.55 -35.34
C ASP A 629 -3.95 -3.87 -35.92
N VAL A 630 -4.81 -4.83 -36.29
CA VAL A 630 -4.33 -6.02 -37.02
C VAL A 630 -3.95 -5.55 -38.42
N PRO A 631 -2.66 -5.48 -38.80
CA PRO A 631 -2.30 -4.87 -40.07
C PRO A 631 -2.86 -5.72 -41.22
N GLU A 632 -3.49 -5.09 -42.20
CA GLU A 632 -3.79 -5.75 -43.47
C GLU A 632 -2.45 -6.14 -44.08
N ALA A 633 -2.23 -7.44 -44.21
CA ALA A 633 -1.05 -7.91 -44.86
C ALA A 633 -1.22 -7.63 -46.36
N GLY A 634 -0.64 -6.52 -46.81
CA GLY A 634 -0.66 -6.03 -48.18
C GLY A 634 -0.11 -7.07 -49.14
N GLY A 635 -1.03 -7.80 -49.75
CA GLY A 635 -0.76 -8.87 -50.70
C GLY A 635 -2.02 -9.69 -50.77
N THR A 636 -2.65 -9.73 -51.95
CA THR A 636 -3.80 -10.59 -52.30
C THR A 636 -3.83 -11.81 -51.41
N GLY A 637 -4.97 -12.18 -50.79
CA GLY A 637 -5.09 -13.31 -49.86
C GLY A 637 -4.45 -14.64 -50.30
N ALA A 638 -4.02 -14.77 -51.55
CA ALA A 638 -3.11 -15.77 -52.07
C ALA A 638 -1.65 -15.73 -51.53
N GLY A 639 -1.11 -14.60 -51.09
CA GLY A 639 0.31 -14.42 -50.73
C GLY A 639 0.65 -14.81 -49.28
N LEU A 640 -0.21 -14.47 -48.31
CA LEU A 640 -0.06 -14.99 -46.95
C LEU A 640 -0.52 -16.44 -46.85
N ALA A 641 -1.53 -16.85 -47.64
CA ALA A 641 -1.88 -18.27 -47.79
C ALA A 641 -0.80 -19.09 -48.51
N ALA A 642 0.07 -18.46 -49.31
CA ALA A 642 1.22 -19.13 -49.95
C ALA A 642 2.48 -19.15 -49.05
N ALA A 643 2.66 -18.16 -48.18
CA ALA A 643 3.83 -18.08 -47.28
C ALA A 643 3.59 -18.77 -45.92
N SER A 644 2.34 -18.91 -45.47
CA SER A 644 1.94 -19.84 -44.41
C SER A 644 1.70 -21.23 -44.99
N GLY A 645 2.75 -21.88 -45.49
CA GLY A 645 2.77 -23.31 -45.79
C GLY A 645 1.58 -23.84 -46.61
N TYR A 646 1.69 -23.74 -47.93
CA TYR A 646 1.27 -24.78 -48.89
C TYR A 646 0.16 -25.75 -48.42
N ARG A 647 -1.09 -25.39 -48.71
CA ARG A 647 -2.32 -26.21 -48.68
C ARG A 647 -2.15 -27.67 -48.19
N VAL A 648 -2.09 -27.87 -46.87
CA VAL A 648 -2.45 -29.15 -46.22
C VAL A 648 -3.89 -29.53 -46.58
N GLU A 649 -4.72 -28.53 -46.88
CA GLU A 649 -6.14 -28.60 -47.28
C GLU A 649 -6.41 -29.47 -48.52
N LYS A 650 -5.60 -29.37 -49.59
CA LYS A 650 -5.76 -30.24 -50.78
C LYS A 650 -5.29 -31.67 -50.53
N MET A 651 -4.41 -31.85 -49.55
CA MET A 651 -3.82 -33.14 -49.22
C MET A 651 -4.72 -33.92 -48.25
N CYS A 652 -5.31 -33.29 -47.24
CA CYS A 652 -6.28 -33.95 -46.37
C CYS A 652 -7.63 -34.22 -47.07
N ALA A 653 -8.08 -33.33 -47.97
CA ALA A 653 -9.30 -33.55 -48.75
C ALA A 653 -9.15 -34.66 -49.81
N SER A 654 -7.94 -34.95 -50.29
CA SER A 654 -7.68 -36.04 -51.25
C SER A 654 -7.61 -37.44 -50.60
N TYR A 655 -7.59 -37.55 -49.27
CA TYR A 655 -7.54 -38.82 -48.55
C TYR A 655 -8.76 -38.94 -47.63
N GLY A 656 -9.83 -39.50 -48.20
CA GLY A 656 -11.16 -39.57 -47.59
C GLY A 656 -11.16 -40.00 -46.13
N SER A 657 -11.82 -39.22 -45.30
CA SER A 657 -12.29 -39.63 -43.98
C SER A 657 -13.48 -38.78 -43.56
N GLY A 658 -14.68 -39.24 -43.93
CA GLY A 658 -15.79 -39.14 -42.99
C GLY A 658 -15.43 -40.03 -41.81
N VAL A 659 -15.12 -39.43 -40.66
CA VAL A 659 -14.98 -40.15 -39.39
C VAL A 659 -15.87 -39.45 -38.37
N THR A 660 -17.06 -39.98 -38.21
CA THR A 660 -17.76 -39.99 -36.93
C THR A 660 -16.88 -40.77 -35.95
N VAL A 661 -16.41 -40.13 -34.89
CA VAL A 661 -15.75 -40.83 -33.78
C VAL A 661 -16.83 -41.53 -32.96
N SER A 662 -17.03 -42.82 -33.24
CA SER A 662 -17.56 -43.78 -32.27
C SER A 662 -16.41 -44.31 -31.43
N ASN A 663 -16.66 -44.55 -30.14
CA ASN A 663 -15.68 -44.76 -29.08
C ASN A 663 -15.22 -46.22 -28.90
N ASP A 664 -15.18 -47.05 -29.95
CA ASP A 664 -14.80 -48.46 -29.82
C ASP A 664 -13.41 -48.80 -30.37
N ALA A 665 -12.63 -49.45 -29.51
CA ALA A 665 -11.19 -49.72 -29.65
C ALA A 665 -10.87 -50.95 -30.51
N SER A 666 -11.72 -51.32 -31.48
CA SER A 666 -11.58 -52.57 -32.21
C SER A 666 -11.76 -52.44 -33.72
N GLU A 667 -10.96 -51.60 -34.39
CA GLU A 667 -10.80 -51.72 -35.85
C GLU A 667 -9.42 -51.19 -36.27
N ARG A 668 -8.43 -52.09 -36.24
CA ARG A 668 -7.16 -51.89 -36.95
C ARG A 668 -7.42 -52.12 -38.44
N GLN A 669 -7.90 -51.10 -39.15
CA GLN A 669 -7.79 -51.09 -40.60
C GLN A 669 -6.45 -50.45 -41.02
N SER A 670 -5.61 -51.30 -41.59
CA SER A 670 -4.33 -50.98 -42.19
C SER A 670 -4.49 -49.96 -43.33
N LEU A 671 -4.11 -48.71 -43.11
CA LEU A 671 -3.95 -47.72 -44.19
C LEU A 671 -2.57 -47.90 -44.84
N SER A 672 -2.54 -48.70 -45.90
CA SER A 672 -1.51 -48.70 -46.93
C SER A 672 -2.03 -47.86 -48.10
N ALA A 673 -1.40 -46.71 -48.40
CA ALA A 673 -1.33 -46.12 -49.74
C ALA A 673 -0.45 -44.85 -49.75
N SER A 674 0.61 -44.88 -50.57
CA SER A 674 1.26 -43.80 -51.34
C SER A 674 1.57 -42.43 -50.69
N ARG A 675 2.87 -42.15 -50.52
CA ARG A 675 3.48 -40.93 -49.92
C ARG A 675 3.69 -39.80 -50.95
N PRO A 676 3.40 -38.53 -50.63
CA PRO A 676 3.96 -37.37 -51.35
C PRO A 676 5.32 -36.93 -50.76
N GLU A 677 6.34 -36.68 -51.59
CA GLU A 677 7.67 -36.19 -51.17
C GLU A 677 7.64 -34.84 -50.43
N GLN A 678 6.64 -34.00 -50.71
CA GLN A 678 6.51 -32.63 -50.17
C GLN A 678 6.16 -32.60 -48.67
N PHE A 679 5.45 -33.62 -48.15
CA PHE A 679 5.14 -33.72 -46.71
C PHE A 679 6.38 -34.13 -45.89
N ASN A 680 7.25 -34.93 -46.49
CA ASN A 680 8.53 -35.34 -45.91
C ASN A 680 9.47 -34.12 -45.75
N GLU A 681 9.52 -33.26 -46.76
CA GLU A 681 10.32 -32.02 -46.77
C GLU A 681 9.84 -31.01 -45.71
N TRP A 682 8.54 -30.78 -45.59
CA TRP A 682 7.99 -29.91 -44.53
C TRP A 682 8.26 -30.44 -43.13
N LEU A 683 8.07 -31.75 -42.89
CA LEU A 683 8.33 -32.36 -41.60
C LEU A 683 9.83 -32.35 -41.25
N TYR A 684 10.71 -32.46 -42.25
CA TYR A 684 12.16 -32.26 -42.11
C TYR A 684 12.49 -30.83 -41.70
N ILE A 685 11.91 -29.83 -42.35
CA ILE A 685 12.13 -28.42 -42.01
C ILE A 685 11.64 -28.13 -40.58
N GLU A 686 10.40 -28.50 -40.23
CA GLU A 686 9.83 -28.14 -38.92
C GLU A 686 10.45 -28.92 -37.74
N TYR A 687 10.72 -30.22 -37.92
CA TYR A 687 11.27 -31.06 -36.85
C TYR A 687 12.80 -31.10 -36.83
N ALA A 688 13.47 -31.21 -37.99
CA ALA A 688 14.91 -31.38 -38.08
C ALA A 688 15.68 -30.05 -38.18
N ILE A 689 15.18 -29.07 -38.94
CA ILE A 689 15.81 -27.75 -39.10
C ILE A 689 15.37 -26.79 -37.97
N ASN A 690 14.06 -26.55 -37.82
CA ASN A 690 13.48 -25.60 -36.85
C ASN A 690 13.40 -26.15 -35.41
N ARG A 691 13.79 -27.42 -35.21
CA ARG A 691 13.91 -28.11 -33.91
C ARG A 691 12.65 -28.09 -33.04
N ARG A 692 11.46 -27.98 -33.66
CA ARG A 692 10.20 -28.02 -32.93
C ARG A 692 9.95 -29.43 -32.39
N THR A 693 9.33 -29.54 -31.21
CA THR A 693 9.02 -30.86 -30.67
C THR A 693 7.84 -31.48 -31.43
N ALA A 694 7.76 -32.81 -31.46
CA ALA A 694 6.59 -33.50 -32.01
C ALA A 694 5.28 -33.09 -31.31
N ALA A 695 5.34 -32.55 -30.09
CA ALA A 695 4.19 -31.99 -29.39
C ALA A 695 3.82 -30.59 -29.92
N ASP A 696 4.79 -29.72 -30.20
CA ASP A 696 4.55 -28.39 -30.78
C ASP A 696 4.04 -28.47 -32.22
N ILE A 697 4.56 -29.43 -33.00
CA ILE A 697 4.09 -29.71 -34.37
C ILE A 697 2.69 -30.32 -34.32
N ALA A 698 2.43 -31.22 -33.36
CA ALA A 698 1.09 -31.79 -33.15
C ALA A 698 0.06 -30.72 -32.78
N VAL A 699 0.41 -29.78 -31.90
CA VAL A 699 -0.46 -28.68 -31.48
C VAL A 699 -0.76 -27.73 -32.63
N GLU A 700 0.22 -27.42 -33.48
CA GLU A 700 0.02 -26.51 -34.62
C GLU A 700 -0.69 -27.18 -35.81
N ALA A 701 -0.31 -28.42 -36.13
CA ALA A 701 -0.89 -29.19 -37.23
C ALA A 701 -2.22 -29.86 -36.87
N GLY A 702 -2.66 -29.78 -35.61
CA GLY A 702 -3.89 -30.40 -35.12
C GLY A 702 -3.85 -31.92 -35.03
N LEU A 703 -2.66 -32.52 -34.96
CA LEU A 703 -2.45 -33.98 -34.92
C LEU A 703 -2.20 -34.45 -33.49
N THR A 704 -2.29 -35.76 -33.24
CA THR A 704 -1.80 -36.31 -31.96
C THR A 704 -0.27 -36.37 -31.97
N ARG A 705 0.36 -36.17 -30.80
CA ARG A 705 1.81 -36.33 -30.64
C ARG A 705 2.32 -37.69 -31.14
N MET A 706 1.50 -38.73 -31.04
CA MET A 706 1.82 -40.09 -31.50
C MET A 706 1.80 -40.18 -33.03
N ALA A 707 0.80 -39.58 -33.69
CA ALA A 707 0.73 -39.53 -35.16
C ALA A 707 1.93 -38.78 -35.76
N VAL A 708 2.30 -37.63 -35.18
CA VAL A 708 3.48 -36.87 -35.62
C VAL A 708 4.77 -37.67 -35.40
N ARG A 709 4.88 -38.42 -34.29
CA ARG A 709 6.02 -39.30 -34.02
C ARG A 709 6.13 -40.44 -35.02
N ASP A 710 5.03 -41.15 -35.28
CA ASP A 710 4.99 -42.23 -36.26
C ASP A 710 5.37 -41.74 -37.67
N TRP A 711 5.00 -40.50 -38.00
CA TRP A 711 5.36 -39.88 -39.27
C TRP A 711 6.82 -39.49 -39.35
N ILE A 712 7.37 -38.91 -38.27
CA ILE A 712 8.80 -38.63 -38.15
C ILE A 712 9.59 -39.93 -38.33
N ASP A 713 9.24 -40.99 -37.61
CA ASP A 713 9.96 -42.26 -37.64
C ASP A 713 9.92 -42.93 -39.03
N LYS A 714 8.82 -42.75 -39.79
CA LYS A 714 8.69 -43.25 -41.18
C LYS A 714 9.42 -42.41 -42.23
N CYS A 715 9.56 -41.10 -42.03
CA CYS A 715 10.14 -40.16 -43.00
C CYS A 715 11.65 -39.95 -42.82
N ARG A 716 12.12 -40.07 -41.57
CA ARG A 716 13.51 -39.84 -41.16
C ARG A 716 14.59 -40.61 -41.93
N PRO A 717 14.38 -41.84 -42.44
CA PRO A 717 15.40 -42.55 -43.23
C PRO A 717 15.78 -41.86 -44.55
N GLY A 718 14.95 -40.94 -45.07
CA GLY A 718 15.18 -40.23 -46.34
C GLY A 718 15.54 -38.76 -46.19
N TRP A 719 15.92 -38.31 -44.99
CA TRP A 719 16.26 -36.90 -44.73
C TRP A 719 17.71 -36.57 -45.10
N PRO A 720 17.99 -35.40 -45.71
CA PRO A 720 19.35 -34.95 -45.99
C PRO A 720 20.20 -34.85 -44.71
N GLU A 721 21.51 -35.08 -44.84
CA GLU A 721 22.46 -34.85 -43.75
C GLU A 721 22.36 -33.40 -43.26
N ARG A 722 22.31 -33.27 -41.94
CA ARG A 722 22.05 -32.01 -41.26
C ARG A 722 23.23 -31.06 -41.50
N PRO A 723 23.01 -29.77 -41.79
CA PRO A 723 24.10 -28.79 -41.72
C PRO A 723 24.69 -28.83 -40.31
N GLU A 724 26.02 -28.94 -40.20
CA GLU A 724 26.71 -28.74 -38.94
C GLU A 724 26.32 -27.34 -38.43
N SER A 725 25.53 -27.32 -37.35
CA SER A 725 25.19 -26.06 -36.70
C SER A 725 26.47 -25.47 -36.15
N GLU A 726 26.88 -24.32 -36.69
CA GLU A 726 27.74 -23.38 -35.98
C GLU A 726 27.10 -23.11 -34.61
N VAL A 727 27.66 -23.74 -33.59
CA VAL A 727 27.29 -23.52 -32.20
C VAL A 727 27.84 -22.15 -31.84
N GLY A 728 26.98 -21.14 -31.84
CA GLY A 728 27.24 -19.88 -31.16
C GLY A 728 27.48 -20.20 -29.68
N GLY A 729 28.74 -20.16 -29.25
CA GLY A 729 29.11 -20.32 -27.85
C GLY A 729 28.44 -19.24 -27.00
N LEU A 730 27.73 -19.64 -25.95
CA LEU A 730 27.38 -18.72 -24.87
C LEU A 730 28.68 -18.24 -24.20
N SER A 731 28.86 -16.92 -24.11
CA SER A 731 29.96 -16.35 -23.32
C SER A 731 29.84 -16.79 -21.86
N GLU A 732 30.98 -16.98 -21.20
CA GLU A 732 31.14 -17.24 -19.76
C GLU A 732 30.23 -16.36 -18.86
N LEU A 733 29.95 -15.14 -19.33
CA LEU A 733 29.06 -14.16 -18.70
C LEU A 733 27.60 -14.63 -18.58
N ALA A 734 27.06 -15.30 -19.60
CA ALA A 734 25.67 -15.78 -19.63
C ALA A 734 25.47 -17.02 -18.74
N ALA A 735 26.50 -17.87 -18.63
CA ALA A 735 26.55 -18.98 -17.69
C ALA A 735 26.59 -18.47 -16.24
N GLY A 736 27.41 -17.45 -15.95
CA GLY A 736 27.50 -16.80 -14.64
C GLY A 736 26.18 -16.14 -14.20
N GLN A 737 25.49 -15.44 -15.10
CA GLN A 737 24.17 -14.84 -14.81
C GLN A 737 23.07 -15.88 -14.55
N SER A 738 23.18 -17.07 -15.15
CA SER A 738 22.23 -18.17 -14.93
C SER A 738 22.50 -18.88 -13.61
N LEU A 739 23.78 -19.01 -13.23
CA LEU A 739 24.18 -19.54 -11.93
C LEU A 739 23.73 -18.64 -10.76
N ALA A 740 23.92 -17.32 -10.89
CA ALA A 740 23.50 -16.35 -9.86
C ALA A 740 21.98 -16.42 -9.60
N ARG A 741 21.15 -16.58 -10.64
CA ARG A 741 19.69 -16.74 -10.53
C ARG A 741 19.28 -18.09 -9.92
N LEU A 742 20.04 -19.15 -10.20
CA LEU A 742 19.69 -20.50 -9.73
C LEU A 742 20.15 -20.77 -8.30
N ALA A 743 21.15 -20.05 -7.80
CA ALA A 743 21.69 -20.20 -6.45
C ALA A 743 20.91 -19.43 -5.36
N ASP A 744 19.67 -18.99 -5.62
CA ASP A 744 18.88 -18.12 -4.72
C ASP A 744 18.51 -18.76 -3.38
N THR A 745 18.39 -20.09 -3.31
CA THR A 745 18.01 -20.82 -2.08
C THR A 745 19.03 -21.88 -1.73
N ALA A 746 19.14 -22.22 -0.44
CA ALA A 746 20.00 -23.32 0.03
C ALA A 746 19.66 -24.65 -0.66
N THR A 747 18.38 -24.90 -0.91
CA THR A 747 17.90 -26.08 -1.64
C THR A 747 18.39 -26.10 -3.09
N HIS A 748 18.29 -24.98 -3.81
CA HIS A 748 18.74 -24.92 -5.21
C HIS A 748 20.27 -24.97 -5.32
N ARG A 749 21.02 -24.37 -4.39
CA ARG A 749 22.49 -24.52 -4.30
C ARG A 749 22.88 -25.99 -4.17
N ARG A 750 22.20 -26.75 -3.30
CA ARG A 750 22.42 -28.18 -3.14
C ARG A 750 22.09 -28.97 -4.42
N TRP A 751 21.01 -28.61 -5.12
CA TRP A 751 20.65 -29.26 -6.40
C TRP A 751 21.66 -28.96 -7.52
N LEU A 752 22.20 -27.75 -7.57
CA LEU A 752 23.27 -27.38 -8.50
C LEU A 752 24.54 -28.18 -8.22
N LEU A 753 24.93 -28.32 -6.95
CA LEU A 753 26.08 -29.14 -6.55
C LEU A 753 25.89 -30.62 -6.91
N HIS A 754 24.72 -31.20 -6.62
CA HIS A 754 24.41 -32.56 -7.04
C HIS A 754 24.41 -32.72 -8.57
N PHE A 755 23.93 -31.72 -9.31
CA PHE A 755 24.01 -31.70 -10.77
C PHE A 755 25.47 -31.70 -11.25
N ALA A 756 26.32 -30.86 -10.66
CA ALA A 756 27.73 -30.79 -11.06
C ALA A 756 28.47 -32.10 -10.80
N GLN A 757 28.19 -32.75 -9.66
CA GLN A 757 28.70 -34.09 -9.34
C GLN A 757 28.11 -35.17 -10.27
N ALA A 758 26.88 -35.01 -10.75
CA ALA A 758 26.24 -35.96 -11.66
C ALA A 758 26.96 -36.11 -13.01
N VAL A 759 27.70 -35.07 -13.42
CA VAL A 759 28.38 -35.02 -14.73
C VAL A 759 29.51 -36.05 -14.81
N GLU A 760 30.06 -36.47 -13.67
CA GLU A 760 31.14 -37.46 -13.58
C GLU A 760 30.67 -38.91 -13.76
N TYR A 761 29.36 -39.17 -13.72
CA TYR A 761 28.82 -40.53 -13.76
C TYR A 761 28.19 -40.89 -15.12
N SER A 762 28.25 -42.18 -15.45
CA SER A 762 27.84 -42.70 -16.76
C SER A 762 26.31 -42.91 -16.90
N SER A 763 25.56 -42.81 -15.80
CA SER A 763 24.09 -42.85 -15.80
C SER A 763 23.46 -42.10 -14.61
N ILE A 764 22.20 -41.65 -14.76
CA ILE A 764 21.43 -41.04 -13.66
C ILE A 764 21.23 -42.02 -12.49
N GLY A 765 21.13 -43.32 -12.78
CA GLY A 765 20.96 -44.34 -11.73
C GLY A 765 22.21 -44.48 -10.87
N GLU A 766 23.38 -44.47 -11.50
CA GLU A 766 24.68 -44.51 -10.85
C GLU A 766 24.96 -43.22 -10.06
N ALA A 767 24.71 -42.05 -10.64
CA ALA A 767 24.84 -40.76 -9.95
C ALA A 767 23.91 -40.66 -8.72
N ALA A 768 22.67 -41.15 -8.85
CA ALA A 768 21.71 -41.15 -7.74
C ALA A 768 22.18 -42.05 -6.59
N ALA A 769 22.69 -43.25 -6.90
CA ALA A 769 23.22 -44.17 -5.90
C ALA A 769 24.47 -43.60 -5.19
N ALA A 770 25.40 -43.01 -5.94
CA ALA A 770 26.63 -42.43 -5.40
C ALA A 770 26.36 -41.20 -4.48
N LEU A 771 25.32 -40.42 -4.79
CA LEU A 771 24.93 -39.24 -4.02
C LEU A 771 23.90 -39.52 -2.91
N GLY A 772 23.53 -40.79 -2.69
CA GLY A 772 22.54 -41.18 -1.67
C GLY A 772 21.12 -40.66 -1.95
N LEU A 773 20.77 -40.46 -3.22
CA LEU A 773 19.48 -39.93 -3.65
C LEU A 773 18.63 -41.01 -4.33
N HIS A 774 17.30 -40.93 -4.16
CA HIS A 774 16.39 -41.73 -4.97
C HIS A 774 16.42 -41.28 -6.43
N ARG A 775 16.38 -42.23 -7.39
CA ARG A 775 16.48 -41.98 -8.84
C ARG A 775 15.53 -40.89 -9.34
N THR A 776 14.30 -40.85 -8.83
CA THR A 776 13.30 -39.83 -9.21
C THR A 776 13.64 -38.43 -8.68
N ALA A 777 14.26 -38.33 -7.49
CA ALA A 777 14.73 -37.06 -6.94
C ALA A 777 15.88 -36.50 -7.78
N MET A 778 16.81 -37.35 -8.22
CA MET A 778 17.91 -36.96 -9.10
C MET A 778 17.40 -36.46 -10.47
N GLN A 779 16.44 -37.15 -11.07
CA GLN A 779 15.79 -36.72 -12.31
C GLN A 779 15.09 -35.36 -12.18
N ARG A 780 14.45 -35.11 -11.04
CA ARG A 780 13.81 -33.82 -10.75
C ARG A 780 14.83 -32.68 -10.65
N GLN A 781 15.97 -32.92 -10.00
CA GLN A 781 17.04 -31.93 -9.86
C GLN A 781 17.69 -31.60 -11.20
N ILE A 782 18.02 -32.61 -12.03
CA ILE A 782 18.55 -32.40 -13.38
C ILE A 782 17.52 -31.67 -14.27
N ARG A 783 16.23 -32.01 -14.15
CA ARG A 783 15.16 -31.32 -14.88
C ARG A 783 15.01 -29.86 -14.46
N PHE A 784 15.19 -29.56 -13.17
CA PHE A 784 15.22 -28.19 -12.67
C PHE A 784 16.34 -27.38 -13.31
N VAL A 785 17.57 -27.91 -13.34
CA VAL A 785 18.69 -27.21 -14.01
C VAL A 785 18.40 -27.08 -15.49
N LYS A 786 17.96 -28.16 -16.17
CA LYS A 786 17.63 -28.17 -17.60
C LYS A 786 16.57 -27.12 -17.99
N ASN A 787 15.50 -26.99 -17.20
CA ASN A 787 14.41 -26.07 -17.52
C ASN A 787 14.79 -24.59 -17.38
N ASN A 788 15.95 -24.30 -16.79
CA ASN A 788 16.46 -22.95 -16.58
C ASN A 788 17.73 -22.67 -17.40
N MET A 789 18.11 -23.55 -18.32
CA MET A 789 19.23 -23.36 -19.26
C MET A 789 18.71 -23.13 -20.67
N ALA A 790 19.41 -22.28 -21.43
CA ALA A 790 19.12 -22.05 -22.84
C ALA A 790 19.62 -23.21 -23.72
N ASP A 791 20.71 -23.86 -23.33
CA ASP A 791 21.34 -24.95 -24.10
C ASP A 791 21.05 -26.35 -23.52
N PRO A 792 21.02 -27.40 -24.35
CA PRO A 792 20.79 -28.77 -23.90
C PRO A 792 21.93 -29.25 -22.99
N LEU A 793 21.59 -29.79 -21.82
CA LEU A 793 22.56 -30.38 -20.89
C LEU A 793 22.95 -31.83 -21.22
N LEU A 794 22.09 -32.54 -21.97
CA LEU A 794 22.27 -33.95 -22.31
C LEU A 794 22.13 -34.13 -23.82
N GLU A 795 23.00 -34.95 -24.40
CA GLU A 795 22.81 -35.43 -25.76
C GLU A 795 21.62 -36.43 -25.80
N PRO A 796 20.78 -36.41 -26.85
CA PRO A 796 19.69 -37.38 -26.98
C PRO A 796 20.24 -38.81 -27.09
N GLY A 797 20.10 -39.61 -26.03
CA GLY A 797 20.65 -40.96 -25.96
C GLY A 797 19.95 -41.98 -26.88
N ARG A 798 20.75 -42.89 -27.46
CA ARG A 798 20.28 -44.15 -28.06
C ARG A 798 19.99 -45.19 -26.96
N ARG A 799 19.05 -46.10 -27.20
CA ARG A 799 18.70 -47.17 -26.25
C ARG A 799 19.90 -48.11 -26.05
N GLY A 800 20.40 -48.23 -24.82
CA GLY A 800 21.49 -49.14 -24.46
C GLY A 800 22.91 -48.55 -24.42
N MET A 801 23.09 -47.24 -24.61
CA MET A 801 24.39 -46.56 -24.51
C MET A 801 24.50 -45.67 -23.24
N PRO A 802 25.70 -45.48 -22.67
CA PRO A 802 25.92 -44.62 -21.51
C PRO A 802 25.55 -43.15 -21.80
N MET A 803 25.23 -42.42 -20.73
CA MET A 803 24.86 -41.00 -20.79
C MET A 803 26.02 -40.15 -21.34
N ARG A 804 25.74 -39.26 -22.31
CA ARG A 804 26.69 -38.24 -22.77
C ARG A 804 26.19 -36.84 -22.41
N TRP A 805 26.95 -36.17 -21.55
CA TRP A 805 26.78 -34.76 -21.22
C TRP A 805 27.33 -33.89 -22.35
N THR A 806 26.69 -32.76 -22.64
CA THR A 806 27.20 -31.83 -23.64
C THR A 806 28.45 -31.11 -23.14
N ARG A 807 29.31 -30.61 -24.04
CA ARG A 807 30.46 -29.74 -23.67
C ARG A 807 30.01 -28.54 -22.82
N PHE A 808 28.81 -28.01 -23.07
CA PHE A 808 28.19 -26.96 -22.27
C PHE A 808 27.89 -27.41 -20.82
N ALA A 809 27.35 -28.61 -20.63
CA ALA A 809 27.04 -29.12 -19.30
C ALA A 809 28.30 -29.33 -18.44
N ALA A 810 29.40 -29.76 -19.05
CA ALA A 810 30.69 -29.90 -18.38
C ALA A 810 31.27 -28.54 -17.95
N ALA A 811 31.30 -27.55 -18.83
CA ALA A 811 31.76 -26.20 -18.51
C ALA A 811 30.90 -25.52 -17.42
N PHE A 812 29.57 -25.72 -17.47
CA PHE A 812 28.67 -25.20 -16.45
C PHE A 812 28.84 -25.91 -15.09
N ALA A 813 29.13 -27.21 -15.08
CA ALA A 813 29.43 -27.95 -13.86
C ALA A 813 30.72 -27.44 -13.18
N GLU A 814 31.78 -27.17 -13.95
CA GLU A 814 33.00 -26.54 -13.42
C GLU A 814 32.75 -25.14 -12.85
N LEU A 815 31.88 -24.35 -13.49
CA LEU A 815 31.46 -23.05 -12.98
C LEU A 815 30.68 -23.17 -11.67
N VAL A 816 29.78 -24.15 -11.55
CA VAL A 816 29.06 -24.44 -10.30
C VAL A 816 30.03 -24.81 -9.18
N ILE A 817 30.99 -25.70 -9.46
CA ILE A 817 31.98 -26.17 -8.46
C ILE A 817 32.89 -25.02 -8.00
N SER A 818 33.29 -24.13 -8.90
CA SER A 818 34.16 -22.99 -8.58
C SER A 818 33.44 -21.83 -7.90
N THR A 819 32.14 -21.65 -8.12
CA THR A 819 31.38 -20.47 -7.62
C THR A 819 30.48 -20.78 -6.42
N VAL A 820 30.06 -22.04 -6.24
CA VAL A 820 29.17 -22.47 -5.16
C VAL A 820 29.98 -23.23 -4.12
N SER A 821 30.56 -22.54 -3.13
CA SER A 821 31.33 -23.20 -2.06
C SER A 821 30.45 -24.11 -1.18
N PRO A 822 30.91 -25.33 -0.86
CA PRO A 822 30.27 -26.18 0.14
C PRO A 822 30.68 -25.73 1.55
N ALA A 823 30.10 -24.64 2.05
CA ALA A 823 30.32 -24.19 3.43
C ALA A 823 28.99 -23.75 4.10
N SER A 824 28.48 -24.67 4.92
CA SER A 824 27.77 -24.47 6.20
C SER A 824 26.78 -23.30 6.35
N THR A 825 25.49 -23.57 6.11
CA THR A 825 24.40 -22.80 6.72
C THR A 825 24.24 -23.18 8.20
N VAL A 826 24.55 -22.23 9.09
CA VAL A 826 24.39 -22.27 10.56
C VAL A 826 22.92 -22.54 11.04
N SER A 827 21.97 -22.69 10.10
CA SER A 827 20.55 -22.98 10.36
C SER A 827 20.17 -24.47 10.39
N ASP A 828 20.97 -25.39 9.83
CA ASP A 828 20.53 -26.80 9.65
C ASP A 828 20.94 -27.72 10.80
N TRP A 829 22.08 -27.48 11.45
CA TRP A 829 22.54 -28.35 12.55
C TRP A 829 21.59 -28.33 13.75
N GLN A 830 20.92 -27.19 14.02
CA GLN A 830 19.94 -27.08 15.10
C GLN A 830 18.69 -27.91 14.81
N LEU A 831 18.26 -27.98 13.54
CA LEU A 831 17.12 -28.80 13.14
C LEU A 831 17.48 -30.30 13.16
N ASP A 832 18.67 -30.68 12.67
CA ASP A 832 19.14 -32.08 12.73
C ASP A 832 19.44 -32.55 14.17
N ARG A 833 19.83 -31.63 15.06
CA ARG A 833 19.94 -31.91 16.49
C ARG A 833 18.55 -32.08 17.12
N LEU A 834 17.62 -31.15 16.87
CA LEU A 834 16.26 -31.22 17.39
C LEU A 834 15.51 -32.47 16.90
N ARG A 835 15.71 -32.94 15.67
CA ARG A 835 15.14 -34.21 15.17
C ARG A 835 15.58 -35.43 15.98
N ARG A 836 16.80 -35.41 16.52
CA ARG A 836 17.35 -36.49 17.35
C ARG A 836 16.97 -36.36 18.81
N GLU A 837 16.93 -35.13 19.33
CA GLU A 837 16.65 -34.83 20.74
C GLU A 837 15.16 -34.72 21.07
N LEU A 838 14.32 -34.47 20.08
CA LEU A 838 12.87 -34.30 20.25
C LEU A 838 12.08 -34.98 19.12
N PRO A 839 12.00 -36.33 19.14
CA PRO A 839 11.12 -37.09 18.26
C PRO A 839 9.65 -36.65 18.39
N VAL A 840 8.83 -36.94 17.38
CA VAL A 840 7.41 -36.53 17.34
C VAL A 840 6.62 -36.92 18.58
N ALA A 841 6.86 -38.11 19.15
CA ALA A 841 6.18 -38.59 20.34
C ALA A 841 6.52 -37.75 21.59
N ASP A 842 7.79 -37.40 21.77
CA ASP A 842 8.24 -36.56 22.89
C ASP A 842 7.80 -35.11 22.72
N PHE A 843 7.75 -34.62 21.48
CA PHE A 843 7.18 -33.31 21.17
C PHE A 843 5.70 -33.26 21.57
N LEU A 844 4.89 -34.23 21.14
CA LEU A 844 3.47 -34.31 21.46
C LEU A 844 3.24 -34.50 22.98
N LYS A 845 4.07 -35.28 23.66
CA LYS A 845 4.01 -35.40 25.11
C LYS A 845 4.24 -34.06 25.81
N LEU A 846 5.29 -33.31 25.44
CA LEU A 846 5.56 -32.00 26.05
C LEU A 846 4.49 -30.97 25.68
N TYR A 847 3.99 -31.01 24.44
CA TYR A 847 3.06 -30.02 23.91
C TYR A 847 1.61 -30.32 24.31
N ASP A 848 1.09 -31.51 23.98
CA ASP A 848 -0.28 -31.94 24.19
C ASP A 848 -0.53 -32.52 25.58
N ASP A 849 0.29 -33.45 26.07
CA ASP A 849 0.04 -34.09 27.37
C ASP A 849 0.43 -33.19 28.56
N GLU A 850 1.57 -32.50 28.48
CA GLU A 850 2.08 -31.61 29.52
C GLU A 850 1.68 -30.13 29.34
N HIS A 851 0.94 -29.81 28.26
CA HIS A 851 0.43 -28.47 27.95
C HIS A 851 1.49 -27.35 27.93
N ARG A 852 2.76 -27.65 27.59
CA ARG A 852 3.80 -26.62 27.53
C ARG A 852 3.67 -25.78 26.26
N SER A 853 3.93 -24.48 26.38
CA SER A 853 4.00 -23.60 25.20
C SER A 853 5.25 -23.88 24.37
N LEU A 854 5.21 -23.54 23.07
CA LEU A 854 6.38 -23.64 22.19
C LEU A 854 7.58 -22.88 22.72
N ASP A 855 7.38 -21.75 23.41
CA ASP A 855 8.47 -20.98 24.03
C ASP A 855 9.06 -21.65 25.29
N ALA A 856 8.26 -22.46 25.99
CA ALA A 856 8.75 -23.26 27.11
C ALA A 856 9.56 -24.46 26.61
N ILE A 857 9.09 -25.15 25.56
CA ILE A 857 9.81 -26.26 24.92
C ILE A 857 11.10 -25.75 24.25
N ALA A 858 11.06 -24.58 23.60
CA ALA A 858 12.25 -23.97 22.99
C ALA A 858 13.34 -23.69 24.04
N ARG A 859 12.96 -23.22 25.24
CA ARG A 859 13.89 -23.02 26.37
C ARG A 859 14.47 -24.32 26.90
N LEU A 860 13.68 -25.40 26.99
CA LEU A 860 14.15 -26.73 27.42
C LEU A 860 15.25 -27.29 26.49
N HIS A 861 15.14 -27.05 25.19
CA HIS A 861 16.09 -27.56 24.20
C HIS A 861 17.17 -26.53 23.78
N GLY A 862 17.24 -25.37 24.46
CA GLY A 862 18.26 -24.35 24.21
C GLY A 862 18.20 -23.74 22.80
N VAL A 863 17.01 -23.63 22.21
CA VAL A 863 16.78 -23.10 20.86
C VAL A 863 15.78 -21.93 20.89
N ASN A 864 15.77 -21.12 19.84
CA ASN A 864 14.71 -20.11 19.65
C ASN A 864 13.41 -20.76 19.14
N ARG A 865 12.27 -20.07 19.26
CA ARG A 865 10.95 -20.57 18.80
C ARG A 865 10.91 -20.96 17.31
N LYS A 866 11.76 -20.35 16.48
CA LYS A 866 11.72 -20.48 15.01
C LYS A 866 12.13 -21.89 14.50
N PRO A 867 13.24 -22.50 14.94
CA PRO A 867 13.52 -23.92 14.66
C PRO A 867 12.44 -24.88 15.17
N LEU A 868 11.87 -24.63 16.35
CA LEU A 868 10.85 -25.50 16.94
C LEU A 868 9.53 -25.44 16.17
N ARG A 869 9.14 -24.26 15.67
CA ARG A 869 7.96 -24.09 14.80
C ARG A 869 8.14 -24.82 13.47
N ARG A 870 9.32 -24.74 12.88
CA ARG A 870 9.65 -25.52 11.67
C ARG A 870 9.58 -27.03 11.89
N LEU A 871 10.06 -27.51 13.05
CA LEU A 871 9.96 -28.93 13.40
C LEU A 871 8.49 -29.36 13.61
N ALA A 872 7.68 -28.51 14.24
CA ALA A 872 6.23 -28.75 14.36
C ALA A 872 5.53 -28.80 12.99
N ASP A 873 5.90 -27.89 12.06
CA ASP A 873 5.40 -27.93 10.68
C ASP A 873 5.83 -29.23 9.96
N GLU A 874 7.06 -29.71 10.18
CA GLU A 874 7.58 -30.97 9.61
C GLU A 874 6.88 -32.21 10.19
N TYR A 875 6.55 -32.19 11.48
CA TYR A 875 5.79 -33.24 12.16
C TYR A 875 4.27 -33.11 11.98
N ALA A 876 3.80 -32.10 11.24
CA ALA A 876 2.39 -31.78 11.05
C ALA A 876 1.62 -31.59 12.38
N ILE A 877 2.28 -31.05 13.40
CA ILE A 877 1.67 -30.74 14.70
C ILE A 877 0.97 -29.38 14.60
N VAL A 878 -0.34 -29.37 14.82
CA VAL A 878 -1.14 -28.13 14.81
C VAL A 878 -0.80 -27.30 16.04
N ILE A 879 -0.17 -26.15 15.81
CA ILE A 879 0.18 -25.22 16.88
C ILE A 879 -1.08 -24.47 17.33
N ARG A 880 -1.37 -24.50 18.63
CA ARG A 880 -2.37 -23.66 19.29
C ARG A 880 -1.99 -22.19 19.10
N ASP A 881 -2.79 -21.46 18.34
CA ASP A 881 -2.66 -20.01 18.21
C ASP A 881 -3.05 -19.33 19.54
N ASP A 882 -2.08 -18.66 20.17
CA ASP A 882 -2.19 -17.63 21.21
C ASP A 882 -3.11 -17.88 22.44
N TRP A 883 -2.56 -18.59 23.44
CA TRP A 883 -3.05 -18.53 24.82
C TRP A 883 -2.59 -17.22 25.50
N HIS A 884 -3.51 -16.28 25.67
CA HIS A 884 -3.35 -15.04 26.43
C HIS A 884 -3.15 -15.34 27.93
N PRO A 885 -2.10 -14.85 28.62
CA PRO A 885 -2.01 -14.93 30.07
C PRO A 885 -2.83 -13.79 30.68
N ALA A 886 -4.14 -13.98 30.72
CA ALA A 886 -5.06 -13.22 31.57
C ALA A 886 -5.89 -14.23 32.36
N ASN A 887 -5.26 -14.86 33.35
CA ASN A 887 -5.89 -15.48 34.52
C ASN A 887 -4.81 -15.95 35.50
N LYS A 888 -4.33 -15.01 36.32
CA LYS A 888 -4.07 -15.14 37.76
C LYS A 888 -3.67 -13.79 38.34
#